data_AF-A0A7R9KNL5-F1
#
_entry.id   AF-A0A7R9KNL5-F1
#
_cell.length_a   1.000
_cell.length_b   1.000
_cell.length_c   1.000
_cell.angle_alpha   90.00
_cell.angle_beta   90.00
_cell.angle_gamma   90.00
#
_symmetry.space_group_name_H-M   'P 1'
#
loop_
_entity.id
_entity.type
_entity.pdbx_description
1 polymer ?
#
loop_
_entity_poly.entity_id
_entity_poly.type
_entity_poly.pdbx_seq_one_letter_code
_entity_poly.pdbx_strand_id
1 'polypeptide(L)'
;MSANTNTSTSELTCDGQTKRIGIIGAGISGIAAVKACLERGLDNIVVYERTDSSGGLWRYRDEDREGNAMIMKTLVCNTSKEMTAFSDIPPPDDYPNYMPNHYMAKYLDTCAERINFNTHTKYLHEVVTCEQNTDYTDTGRWRLTVRCLATGRQFVDVCDGVMVCTGLNNRPVMPEFKDQSLFKGEIIHSRDYRKPGPYEGKRVVVVGIGNSGGDVAVELSTVAEKVYLSTRSGSWVLRRVGLSGRPFDGQFNRRSMQTLLSLTPYPIQCYFGEMYVNTKFNHKLYDLKPKHRLFAQHPMVNDDLPNRVLAGYVCVKPNIDRFTENGVVFEGESDETACDTIVMATGYELNYPFLSADTLCISKSDFKLYKHVFYPHHRHPHTLAIIGCVQPGGSIPPIAELQCRWFARLMADSGHKLPSEAKMVRDVRRRHRWVERRFFSASRHSLEEDWVPYMDQLAREVGVKPSLVKYFFTDPRLWWNLFFGPCLPYQYRLNVPKKIAIIGAGNSGMGAFNACREQGFHCVVYEKTDQLCGLWRYRDEELEGSASIMKSTTINTSKEMTPFSTFPAPKHFPNYMHNTKMAEYLSLYADKIGIRDHVKLRHEIIDCQQNTDYEETGRWRLTVRDIDNDRVFDQVFDGVMVCTGHNNKPSMPTFKNQHLFKGRVMHAHAFKDNTGFDGQRVVVVGIGNSGGDVAVELSHVCPKVYLSTRTGSWVCYRVGHGGRPFDSMLLRRWVNTMFNFWPFGLVSSVSEGYLNMRFNHKLYGLKPKHRVYSQHIFVNDDLPKRIMSGCVVVKGDIEQFTENGVIFHGDSCETRCDAVVMATGYEISYPFLTRAGFTVDKKDFNLYKNIFSPELKHPHTMAFIGLVLPIGAVLPCAELQSRYFALLMANKVKMPTHQQMIKDNKRRRVWLKQHFPNWQKYSLEVYYIKYLDELATLMGVKPKLFKYFFTDPKLWSHLYFGPCVPYQYRLNGPNAWPEARQTILTVKERIDAPFNSRN
;
A
#
# COMPACT_ATOMS: atom_id res chain seq x y z
N MET A 1 35.76 16.56 43.95
CA MET A 1 36.66 15.98 42.93
C MET A 1 35.89 15.95 41.62
N SER A 2 36.49 16.52 40.59
CA SER A 2 35.89 17.03 39.36
C SER A 2 35.10 16.00 38.55
N ALA A 3 33.93 16.47 38.10
CA ALA A 3 33.06 15.84 37.13
C ALA A 3 33.76 15.61 35.78
N ASN A 4 33.41 14.50 35.13
CA ASN A 4 33.49 14.39 33.68
C ASN A 4 32.15 13.85 33.16
N THR A 5 31.36 14.79 32.68
CA THR A 5 30.14 14.64 31.89
C THR A 5 30.47 14.04 30.53
N ASN A 6 29.90 12.88 30.21
CA ASN A 6 29.72 12.42 28.83
C ASN A 6 28.44 11.57 28.77
N THR A 7 27.30 12.25 28.86
CA THR A 7 26.02 11.72 28.36
C THR A 7 26.00 11.88 26.85
N SER A 8 26.31 10.81 26.12
CA SER A 8 26.08 10.74 24.68
C SER A 8 24.58 10.73 24.41
N THR A 9 24.01 11.92 24.20
CA THR A 9 22.75 12.09 23.50
C THR A 9 22.95 11.63 22.06
N SER A 10 22.67 10.34 21.79
CA SER A 10 22.44 9.88 20.44
C SER A 10 21.12 10.47 19.97
N GLU A 11 21.16 11.66 19.40
CA GLU A 11 20.15 12.12 18.46
C GLU A 11 20.14 11.12 17.29
N LEU A 12 19.32 10.07 17.43
CA LEU A 12 18.88 9.27 16.31
C LEU A 12 17.91 10.15 15.52
N THR A 13 18.47 10.98 14.65
CA THR A 13 17.74 11.54 13.54
C THR A 13 17.15 10.36 12.76
N CYS A 14 15.83 10.18 12.86
CA CYS A 14 15.06 9.40 11.92
C CYS A 14 15.20 10.06 10.54
N ASP A 15 16.30 9.81 9.85
CA ASP A 15 16.43 10.19 8.45
C ASP A 15 15.61 9.16 7.66
N GLY A 16 14.29 9.36 7.66
CA GLY A 16 13.33 8.65 6.83
C GLY A 16 13.49 9.04 5.37
N GLN A 17 14.71 8.94 4.83
CA GLN A 17 14.98 9.23 3.43
C GLN A 17 14.16 8.28 2.56
N THR A 18 13.27 8.86 1.77
CA THR A 18 12.50 8.15 0.75
C THR A 18 13.47 7.58 -0.28
N LYS A 19 13.42 6.25 -0.49
CA LYS A 19 14.33 5.55 -1.42
C LYS A 19 14.25 6.19 -2.81
N ARG A 20 15.41 6.59 -3.34
CA ARG A 20 15.55 7.22 -4.65
C ARG A 20 15.67 6.16 -5.75
N ILE A 21 14.73 6.17 -6.68
CA ILE A 21 14.69 5.20 -7.81
C ILE A 21 15.08 5.90 -9.11
N GLY A 22 16.15 5.43 -9.75
CA GLY A 22 16.58 5.88 -11.07
C GLY A 22 16.03 4.97 -12.18
N ILE A 23 15.42 5.54 -13.20
CA ILE A 23 14.88 4.81 -14.36
C ILE A 23 15.59 5.31 -15.62
N ILE A 24 16.15 4.40 -16.40
CA ILE A 24 16.90 4.73 -17.63
C ILE A 24 16.04 4.37 -18.85
N GLY A 25 15.49 5.39 -19.50
CA GLY A 25 14.62 5.28 -20.67
C GLY A 25 13.12 5.48 -20.36
N ALA A 26 12.44 6.28 -21.19
CA ALA A 26 11.03 6.64 -21.13
C ALA A 26 10.18 5.96 -22.22
N GLY A 27 10.60 4.77 -22.68
CA GLY A 27 9.79 3.90 -23.50
C GLY A 27 8.66 3.20 -22.71
N ILE A 28 8.04 2.19 -23.31
CA ILE A 28 6.97 1.38 -22.69
C ILE A 28 7.38 0.88 -21.30
N SER A 29 8.59 0.31 -21.18
CA SER A 29 9.13 -0.20 -19.92
C SER A 29 9.31 0.90 -18.87
N GLY A 30 9.70 2.11 -19.29
CA GLY A 30 9.88 3.27 -18.39
C GLY A 30 8.55 3.78 -17.83
N ILE A 31 7.52 3.88 -18.69
CA ILE A 31 6.15 4.21 -18.27
C ILE A 31 5.64 3.17 -17.25
N ALA A 32 5.86 1.88 -17.53
CA ALA A 32 5.50 0.80 -16.62
C ALA A 32 6.27 0.86 -15.28
N ALA A 33 7.54 1.27 -15.31
CA ALA A 33 8.40 1.41 -14.14
C ALA A 33 7.92 2.51 -13.19
N VAL A 34 7.66 3.72 -13.70
CA VAL A 34 7.11 4.83 -12.91
C VAL A 34 5.78 4.42 -12.29
N LYS A 35 4.87 3.86 -13.10
CA LYS A 35 3.56 3.38 -12.66
C LYS A 35 3.67 2.38 -11.50
N ALA A 36 4.53 1.37 -11.63
CA ALA A 36 4.72 0.36 -10.60
C ALA A 36 5.30 0.92 -9.29
N CYS A 37 6.21 1.90 -9.38
CA CYS A 37 6.80 2.55 -8.21
C CYS A 37 5.76 3.40 -7.46
N LEU A 38 5.00 4.23 -8.19
CA LEU A 38 3.94 5.06 -7.61
C LEU A 38 2.84 4.22 -6.95
N GLU A 39 2.46 3.08 -7.54
CA GLU A 39 1.49 2.13 -6.94
C GLU A 39 1.94 1.61 -5.56
N ARG A 40 3.25 1.59 -5.29
CA ARG A 40 3.85 1.13 -4.03
C ARG A 40 4.28 2.27 -3.11
N GLY A 41 3.95 3.52 -3.44
CA GLY A 41 4.30 4.69 -2.64
C GLY A 41 5.78 5.08 -2.68
N LEU A 42 6.53 4.57 -3.67
CA LEU A 42 7.86 5.06 -3.99
C LEU A 42 7.69 6.31 -4.86
N ASP A 43 7.80 7.50 -4.26
CA ASP A 43 7.52 8.80 -4.88
C ASP A 43 8.79 9.55 -5.31
N ASN A 44 9.94 9.26 -4.69
CA ASN A 44 11.26 9.78 -5.07
C ASN A 44 11.83 9.05 -6.30
N ILE A 45 11.23 9.28 -7.47
CA ILE A 45 11.59 8.67 -8.75
C ILE A 45 12.17 9.73 -9.70
N VAL A 46 13.18 9.34 -10.48
CA VAL A 46 13.66 10.10 -11.65
C VAL A 46 13.82 9.22 -12.87
N VAL A 47 13.30 9.67 -14.01
CA VAL A 47 13.49 9.04 -15.32
C VAL A 47 14.48 9.88 -16.13
N TYR A 48 15.49 9.24 -16.68
CA TYR A 48 16.43 9.84 -17.62
C TYR A 48 16.14 9.35 -19.04
N GLU A 49 15.74 10.27 -19.91
CA GLU A 49 15.42 9.98 -21.31
C GLU A 49 16.30 10.85 -22.22
N ARG A 50 17.03 10.21 -23.15
CA ARG A 50 17.92 10.90 -24.10
C ARG A 50 17.15 11.67 -25.16
N THR A 51 15.94 11.26 -25.49
CA THR A 51 15.06 11.97 -26.43
C THR A 51 14.26 13.09 -25.76
N ASP A 52 13.56 13.86 -26.57
CA ASP A 52 12.68 14.98 -26.20
C ASP A 52 11.24 14.56 -25.89
N SER A 53 10.92 13.26 -25.91
CA SER A 53 9.55 12.77 -25.71
C SER A 53 9.49 11.36 -25.13
N SER A 54 8.45 11.03 -24.38
CA SER A 54 8.14 9.65 -23.98
C SER A 54 7.61 8.80 -25.16
N GLY A 55 7.59 7.48 -24.95
CA GLY A 55 7.00 6.49 -25.89
C GLY A 55 8.03 5.61 -26.60
N GLY A 56 9.31 5.98 -26.55
CA GLY A 56 10.41 5.19 -27.11
C GLY A 56 10.24 4.94 -28.61
N LEU A 57 10.50 3.71 -29.06
CA LEU A 57 10.49 3.33 -30.49
C LEU A 57 9.16 3.62 -31.21
N TRP A 58 8.04 3.67 -30.48
CA TRP A 58 6.72 3.88 -31.08
C TRP A 58 6.46 5.33 -31.48
N ARG A 59 7.33 6.27 -31.07
CA ARG A 59 7.35 7.64 -31.58
C ARG A 59 8.11 7.68 -32.90
N TYR A 60 7.35 7.65 -34.00
CA TYR A 60 7.91 7.89 -35.33
C TYR A 60 8.48 9.31 -35.45
N ARG A 61 9.64 9.44 -36.11
CA ARG A 61 10.39 10.71 -36.34
C ARG A 61 11.07 10.65 -37.70
N ASP A 62 10.97 11.60 -38.62
CA ASP A 62 11.60 11.39 -39.95
C ASP A 62 13.13 11.33 -39.94
N GLU A 63 13.80 12.03 -39.02
CA GLU A 63 15.27 12.15 -38.95
C GLU A 63 15.91 11.16 -37.95
N ASP A 64 17.12 10.67 -38.26
CA ASP A 64 17.94 9.84 -37.36
C ASP A 64 18.68 10.71 -36.32
N ARG A 65 18.76 10.19 -35.09
CA ARG A 65 19.74 10.65 -34.09
C ARG A 65 20.48 9.41 -33.61
N GLU A 66 21.78 9.39 -33.84
CA GLU A 66 22.68 8.25 -33.59
C GLU A 66 22.42 7.58 -32.23
N GLY A 67 22.06 6.29 -32.23
CA GLY A 67 21.76 5.50 -31.03
C GLY A 67 20.29 5.40 -30.63
N ASN A 68 19.36 5.95 -31.40
CA ASN A 68 17.91 5.75 -31.19
C ASN A 68 17.39 4.48 -31.88
N ALA A 69 16.43 3.80 -31.23
CA ALA A 69 15.57 2.81 -31.87
C ALA A 69 14.59 3.51 -32.81
N MET A 70 14.46 3.01 -34.03
CA MET A 70 13.66 3.62 -35.09
C MET A 70 12.67 2.61 -35.67
N ILE A 71 11.56 3.13 -36.21
CA ILE A 71 10.54 2.34 -36.90
C ILE A 71 10.16 2.95 -38.24
N MET A 72 9.65 2.10 -39.12
CA MET A 72 8.99 2.50 -40.37
C MET A 72 7.63 3.15 -40.08
N LYS A 73 7.18 4.03 -40.99
CA LYS A 73 5.96 4.83 -40.80
C LYS A 73 4.69 3.98 -40.74
N THR A 74 4.67 2.87 -41.46
CA THR A 74 3.52 1.96 -41.59
C THR A 74 3.52 0.80 -40.60
N LEU A 75 4.46 0.78 -39.64
CA LEU A 75 4.58 -0.32 -38.69
C LEU A 75 3.28 -0.56 -37.91
N VAL A 76 2.86 -1.83 -37.88
CA VAL A 76 1.69 -2.31 -37.12
C VAL A 76 2.13 -3.30 -36.05
N CYS A 77 1.50 -3.25 -34.87
CA CYS A 77 1.74 -4.21 -33.80
C CYS A 77 1.52 -5.66 -34.25
N ASN A 78 2.38 -6.57 -33.81
CA ASN A 78 2.22 -8.01 -34.05
C ASN A 78 1.24 -8.67 -33.07
N THR A 79 0.92 -7.99 -31.97
CA THR A 79 -0.05 -8.43 -30.97
C THR A 79 -1.27 -7.53 -30.96
N SER A 80 -2.41 -8.11 -30.59
CA SER A 80 -3.68 -7.40 -30.52
C SER A 80 -3.73 -6.40 -29.36
N LYS A 81 -4.61 -5.40 -29.43
CA LYS A 81 -4.69 -4.27 -28.51
C LYS A 81 -4.91 -4.74 -27.07
N GLU A 82 -5.81 -5.69 -26.87
CA GLU A 82 -6.12 -6.26 -25.56
C GLU A 82 -4.95 -7.06 -24.96
N MET A 83 -4.18 -7.74 -25.80
CA MET A 83 -2.99 -8.49 -25.37
C MET A 83 -1.78 -7.58 -25.11
N THR A 84 -1.80 -6.35 -25.65
CA THR A 84 -0.72 -5.35 -25.57
C THR A 84 -0.94 -4.35 -24.42
N ALA A 85 -2.15 -4.29 -23.86
CA ALA A 85 -2.53 -3.33 -22.84
C ALA A 85 -1.75 -3.46 -21.51
N PHE A 86 -1.55 -2.34 -20.82
CA PHE A 86 -1.31 -2.36 -19.38
C PHE A 86 -2.54 -2.90 -18.64
N SER A 87 -2.29 -3.61 -17.54
CA SER A 87 -3.30 -4.42 -16.84
C SER A 87 -4.47 -3.65 -16.22
N ASP A 88 -4.40 -2.33 -16.14
CA ASP A 88 -5.41 -1.42 -15.57
C ASP A 88 -5.73 -0.22 -16.49
N ILE A 89 -5.15 -0.16 -17.68
CA ILE A 89 -5.41 0.90 -18.67
C ILE A 89 -5.73 0.22 -20.01
N PRO A 90 -6.99 -0.21 -20.24
CA PRO A 90 -7.36 -0.78 -21.52
C PRO A 90 -7.27 0.28 -22.65
N PRO A 91 -6.90 -0.10 -23.88
CA PRO A 91 -7.00 0.76 -25.04
C PRO A 91 -8.47 1.11 -25.32
N PRO A 92 -8.76 2.26 -25.93
CA PRO A 92 -10.14 2.62 -26.31
C PRO A 92 -10.82 1.60 -27.22
N ASP A 93 -12.15 1.49 -27.11
CA ASP A 93 -12.96 0.51 -27.85
C ASP A 93 -12.89 0.72 -29.38
N ASP A 94 -12.79 1.98 -29.82
CA ASP A 94 -12.71 2.40 -31.23
C ASP A 94 -11.33 2.15 -31.87
N TYR A 95 -10.30 1.79 -31.08
CA TYR A 95 -8.97 1.50 -31.64
C TYR A 95 -8.97 0.17 -32.40
N PRO A 96 -8.20 0.06 -33.50
CA PRO A 96 -8.08 -1.19 -34.24
C PRO A 96 -7.43 -2.28 -33.40
N ASN A 97 -7.81 -3.55 -33.64
CA ASN A 97 -7.25 -4.69 -32.90
C ASN A 97 -5.73 -4.79 -33.05
N TYR A 98 -5.18 -4.52 -34.22
CA TYR A 98 -3.73 -4.41 -34.42
C TYR A 98 -3.40 -2.95 -34.66
N MET A 99 -2.79 -2.32 -33.66
CA MET A 99 -2.56 -0.87 -33.66
C MET A 99 -1.39 -0.51 -34.57
N PRO A 100 -1.59 0.39 -35.56
CA PRO A 100 -0.49 1.11 -36.19
C PRO A 100 0.29 1.94 -35.16
N ASN A 101 1.51 2.33 -35.51
CA ASN A 101 2.41 3.08 -34.63
C ASN A 101 1.77 4.32 -33.97
N HIS A 102 0.97 5.11 -34.68
CA HIS A 102 0.36 6.34 -34.18
C HIS A 102 -0.73 6.07 -33.12
N TYR A 103 -1.50 4.98 -33.28
CA TYR A 103 -2.45 4.54 -32.25
C TYR A 103 -1.71 4.03 -31.01
N MET A 104 -0.62 3.26 -31.20
CA MET A 104 0.20 2.80 -30.08
C MET A 104 0.87 3.97 -29.35
N ALA A 105 1.41 4.96 -30.06
CA ALA A 105 1.97 6.17 -29.47
C ALA A 105 0.93 6.96 -28.66
N LYS A 106 -0.27 7.15 -29.22
CA LYS A 106 -1.38 7.84 -28.53
C LYS A 106 -1.84 7.08 -27.28
N TYR A 107 -1.87 5.75 -27.34
CA TYR A 107 -2.15 4.92 -26.16
C TYR A 107 -1.09 5.10 -25.06
N LEU A 108 0.19 5.15 -25.42
CA LEU A 108 1.28 5.41 -24.46
C LEU A 108 1.21 6.81 -23.86
N ASP A 109 0.79 7.82 -24.64
CA ASP A 109 0.56 9.18 -24.14
C ASP A 109 -0.54 9.21 -23.09
N THR A 110 -1.68 8.55 -23.38
CA THR A 110 -2.77 8.41 -22.40
C THR A 110 -2.30 7.72 -21.12
N CYS A 111 -1.42 6.72 -21.23
CA CYS A 111 -0.85 6.04 -20.07
C CYS A 111 0.08 6.96 -19.27
N ALA A 112 0.93 7.73 -19.95
CA ALA A 112 1.87 8.67 -19.34
C ALA A 112 1.14 9.82 -18.63
N GLU A 113 0.08 10.38 -19.22
CA GLU A 113 -0.75 11.43 -18.63
C GLU A 113 -1.43 10.96 -17.34
N ARG A 114 -2.02 9.76 -17.34
CA ARG A 114 -2.72 9.20 -16.16
C ARG A 114 -1.84 9.06 -14.92
N ILE A 115 -0.53 8.93 -15.09
CA ILE A 115 0.43 8.76 -13.99
C ILE A 115 1.30 10.01 -13.76
N ASN A 116 0.98 11.14 -14.41
CA ASN A 116 1.79 12.35 -14.40
C ASN A 116 3.26 12.08 -14.75
N PHE A 117 3.53 11.18 -15.70
CA PHE A 117 4.87 10.67 -16.01
C PHE A 117 5.91 11.77 -16.25
N ASN A 118 5.50 12.87 -16.89
CA ASN A 118 6.37 13.99 -17.21
C ASN A 118 6.95 14.71 -15.97
N THR A 119 6.26 14.68 -14.82
CA THR A 119 6.79 15.31 -13.59
C THR A 119 7.98 14.57 -13.00
N HIS A 120 8.17 13.31 -13.40
CA HIS A 120 9.27 12.46 -12.95
C HIS A 120 10.39 12.35 -13.99
N THR A 121 10.24 12.97 -15.17
CA THR A 121 11.09 12.69 -16.33
C THR A 121 11.96 13.88 -16.71
N LYS A 122 13.25 13.61 -16.91
CA LYS A 122 14.22 14.54 -17.47
C LYS A 122 14.54 14.12 -18.91
N TYR A 123 13.94 14.83 -19.86
CA TYR A 123 14.20 14.67 -21.29
C TYR A 123 15.53 15.30 -21.70
N LEU A 124 16.11 14.85 -22.81
CA LEU A 124 17.45 15.25 -23.27
C LEU A 124 18.54 14.99 -22.22
N HIS A 125 18.40 13.92 -21.44
CA HIS A 125 19.38 13.48 -20.45
C HIS A 125 19.80 12.04 -20.73
N GLU A 126 21.08 11.88 -21.06
CA GLU A 126 21.69 10.59 -21.34
C GLU A 126 22.45 10.07 -20.11
N VAL A 127 22.20 8.82 -19.72
CA VAL A 127 23.02 8.16 -18.71
C VAL A 127 24.28 7.63 -19.39
N VAL A 128 25.43 8.17 -19.01
CA VAL A 128 26.75 7.84 -19.55
C VAL A 128 27.32 6.61 -18.85
N THR A 129 27.22 6.55 -17.53
CA THR A 129 27.65 5.39 -16.73
C THR A 129 26.67 5.08 -15.60
N CYS A 130 26.57 3.80 -15.26
CA CYS A 130 25.84 3.26 -14.12
C CYS A 130 26.76 2.26 -13.41
N GLU A 131 27.25 2.65 -12.24
CA GLU A 131 28.28 1.91 -11.51
C GLU A 131 27.86 1.69 -10.05
N GLN A 132 28.48 0.72 -9.40
CA GLN A 132 28.31 0.54 -7.96
C GLN A 132 28.83 1.78 -7.24
N ASN A 133 28.05 2.34 -6.32
CA ASN A 133 28.55 3.47 -5.52
C ASN A 133 29.62 3.00 -4.52
N THR A 134 30.39 3.93 -3.97
CA THR A 134 31.50 3.64 -3.05
C THR A 134 31.09 2.85 -1.80
N ASP A 135 29.81 2.94 -1.41
CA ASP A 135 29.22 2.27 -0.25
C ASP A 135 28.29 1.09 -0.63
N TYR A 136 28.36 0.62 -1.88
CA TYR A 136 27.46 -0.42 -2.42
C TYR A 136 27.46 -1.69 -1.58
N THR A 137 28.57 -2.06 -0.95
CA THR A 137 28.67 -3.24 -0.08
C THR A 137 27.64 -3.25 1.04
N ASP A 138 27.35 -2.09 1.61
CA ASP A 138 26.48 -1.93 2.77
C ASP A 138 25.08 -1.47 2.37
N THR A 139 24.97 -0.59 1.36
CA THR A 139 23.70 0.05 1.00
C THR A 139 23.07 -0.48 -0.28
N GLY A 140 23.86 -1.08 -1.19
CA GLY A 140 23.39 -1.49 -2.51
C GLY A 140 23.11 -0.34 -3.48
N ARG A 141 23.56 0.89 -3.17
CA ARG A 141 23.30 2.10 -3.98
C ARG A 141 24.12 2.17 -5.26
N TRP A 142 23.51 2.74 -6.29
CA TRP A 142 24.10 2.92 -7.63
C TRP A 142 24.43 4.38 -7.89
N ARG A 143 25.53 4.61 -8.61
CA ARG A 143 25.99 5.92 -9.07
C ARG A 143 25.71 6.04 -10.56
N LEU A 144 24.87 7.01 -10.93
CA LEU A 144 24.56 7.34 -12.32
C LEU A 144 25.28 8.63 -12.73
N THR A 145 26.09 8.58 -13.78
CA THR A 145 26.64 9.79 -14.42
C THR A 145 25.72 10.18 -15.56
N VAL A 146 25.11 11.36 -15.48
CA VAL A 146 24.10 11.84 -16.44
C VAL A 146 24.61 13.07 -17.17
N ARG A 147 24.47 13.08 -18.49
CA ARG A 147 24.81 14.20 -19.37
C ARG A 147 23.53 14.86 -19.90
N CYS A 148 23.39 16.16 -19.67
CA CYS A 148 22.35 16.96 -20.30
C CYS A 148 22.77 17.29 -21.74
N LEU A 149 22.05 16.75 -22.73
CA LEU A 149 22.38 16.93 -24.14
C LEU A 149 22.14 18.38 -24.63
N ALA A 150 21.25 19.13 -23.97
CA ALA A 150 21.00 20.53 -24.32
C ALA A 150 22.12 21.48 -23.87
N THR A 151 22.86 21.14 -22.80
CA THR A 151 23.88 22.03 -22.21
C THR A 151 25.30 21.44 -22.21
N GLY A 152 25.44 20.15 -22.50
CA GLY A 152 26.70 19.39 -22.38
C GLY A 152 27.12 19.08 -20.93
N ARG A 153 26.47 19.66 -19.92
CA ARG A 153 26.84 19.49 -18.51
C ARG A 153 26.59 18.05 -18.03
N GLN A 154 27.51 17.55 -17.22
CA GLN A 154 27.38 16.27 -16.54
C GLN A 154 27.16 16.46 -15.05
N PHE A 155 26.37 15.58 -14.44
CA PHE A 155 26.20 15.50 -12.99
C PHE A 155 26.06 14.04 -12.56
N VAL A 156 26.23 13.80 -11.27
CA VAL A 156 26.08 12.48 -10.67
C VAL A 156 24.79 12.42 -9.88
N ASP A 157 24.08 11.31 -10.00
CA ASP A 157 22.88 10.99 -9.23
C ASP A 157 23.05 9.63 -8.54
N VAL A 158 22.77 9.56 -7.24
CA VAL A 158 22.90 8.34 -6.45
C VAL A 158 21.52 7.78 -6.15
N CYS A 159 21.28 6.52 -6.50
CA CYS A 159 19.97 5.88 -6.39
C CYS A 159 20.04 4.60 -5.55
N ASP A 160 19.01 4.35 -4.74
CA ASP A 160 18.82 3.11 -3.99
C ASP A 160 18.41 1.93 -4.87
N GLY A 161 17.82 2.22 -6.03
CA GLY A 161 17.53 1.23 -7.04
C GLY A 161 17.52 1.81 -8.44
N VAL A 162 17.88 1.00 -9.43
CA VAL A 162 17.95 1.38 -10.84
C VAL A 162 17.16 0.39 -11.71
N MET A 163 16.33 0.93 -12.60
CA MET A 163 15.61 0.16 -13.62
C MET A 163 16.09 0.55 -15.01
N VAL A 164 16.63 -0.41 -15.75
CA VAL A 164 17.12 -0.21 -17.12
C VAL A 164 15.99 -0.55 -18.09
N CYS A 165 15.48 0.46 -18.79
CA CYS A 165 14.28 0.41 -19.64
C CYS A 165 14.57 0.81 -21.10
N THR A 166 15.81 0.66 -21.58
CA THR A 166 16.29 1.14 -22.89
C THR A 166 15.96 0.25 -24.09
N GLY A 167 15.33 -0.92 -23.87
CA GLY A 167 14.96 -1.86 -24.94
C GLY A 167 16.14 -2.64 -25.55
N LEU A 168 15.88 -3.41 -26.62
CA LEU A 168 16.82 -4.37 -27.22
C LEU A 168 17.31 -4.01 -28.64
N ASN A 169 16.63 -3.09 -29.33
CA ASN A 169 16.79 -2.89 -30.78
C ASN A 169 17.56 -1.60 -31.12
N ASN A 170 18.72 -1.39 -30.49
CA ASN A 170 19.45 -0.12 -30.62
C ASN A 170 20.73 -0.24 -31.47
N ARG A 171 21.43 -1.37 -31.45
CA ARG A 171 22.68 -1.58 -32.21
C ARG A 171 22.45 -2.55 -33.38
N PRO A 172 22.47 -2.10 -34.64
CA PRO A 172 22.23 -2.96 -35.79
C PRO A 172 23.37 -3.97 -36.00
N VAL A 173 23.05 -5.17 -36.47
CA VAL A 173 24.03 -6.18 -36.89
C VAL A 173 24.22 -6.08 -38.40
N MET A 174 25.40 -5.68 -38.86
CA MET A 174 25.75 -5.63 -40.28
C MET A 174 26.72 -6.77 -40.62
N PRO A 175 26.25 -7.89 -41.18
CA PRO A 175 27.16 -8.95 -41.63
C PRO A 175 27.96 -8.48 -42.86
N GLU A 176 29.22 -8.93 -42.94
CA GLU A 176 30.05 -8.74 -44.12
C GLU A 176 29.87 -9.89 -45.11
N PHE A 177 29.69 -9.54 -46.38
CA PHE A 177 29.60 -10.47 -47.49
C PHE A 177 30.82 -10.36 -48.41
N LYS A 178 31.05 -11.40 -49.19
CA LYS A 178 32.12 -11.41 -50.18
C LYS A 178 31.90 -10.30 -51.22
N ASP A 179 32.98 -9.58 -51.53
CA ASP A 179 33.02 -8.51 -52.53
C ASP A 179 32.07 -7.32 -52.24
N GLN A 180 31.57 -7.18 -51.00
CA GLN A 180 30.59 -6.15 -50.62
C GLN A 180 31.05 -4.72 -50.91
N SER A 181 32.35 -4.45 -50.86
CA SER A 181 32.93 -3.14 -51.19
C SER A 181 32.86 -2.77 -52.67
N LEU A 182 32.58 -3.73 -53.57
CA LEU A 182 32.44 -3.46 -55.00
C LEU A 182 31.10 -2.81 -55.36
N PHE A 183 30.08 -3.00 -54.53
CA PHE A 183 28.71 -2.58 -54.83
C PHE A 183 28.59 -1.06 -54.81
N LYS A 184 28.16 -0.49 -55.94
CA LYS A 184 28.00 0.96 -56.13
C LYS A 184 26.64 1.49 -55.65
N GLY A 185 25.69 0.59 -55.36
CA GLY A 185 24.37 0.94 -54.84
C GLY A 185 24.37 1.22 -53.34
N GLU A 186 23.18 1.44 -52.80
CA GLU A 186 23.00 1.80 -51.38
C GLU A 186 22.85 0.55 -50.50
N ILE A 187 23.57 0.47 -49.39
CA ILE A 187 23.40 -0.58 -48.37
C ILE A 187 22.99 0.08 -47.06
N ILE A 188 21.82 -0.28 -46.54
CA ILE A 188 21.29 0.23 -45.26
C ILE A 188 20.86 -0.91 -44.34
N HIS A 189 20.74 -0.64 -43.05
CA HIS A 189 20.05 -1.55 -42.13
C HIS A 189 18.54 -1.24 -42.11
N SER A 190 17.70 -2.21 -41.75
CA SER A 190 16.27 -2.02 -41.56
C SER A 190 15.91 -1.01 -40.46
N ARG A 191 16.91 -0.58 -39.66
CA ARG A 191 16.78 0.50 -38.66
C ARG A 191 16.62 1.85 -39.36
N ASP A 192 17.34 2.04 -40.46
CA ASP A 192 17.45 3.31 -41.18
C ASP A 192 16.34 3.45 -42.24
N TYR A 193 15.66 2.35 -42.57
CA TYR A 193 14.50 2.34 -43.45
C TYR A 193 13.25 2.96 -42.79
N ARG A 194 12.70 4.05 -43.39
CA ARG A 194 11.60 4.84 -42.80
C ARG A 194 10.29 4.83 -43.58
N LYS A 195 10.39 5.00 -44.90
CA LYS A 195 9.28 5.16 -45.84
C LYS A 195 9.66 4.59 -47.21
N PRO A 196 8.68 4.13 -48.00
CA PRO A 196 8.94 3.44 -49.26
C PRO A 196 9.30 4.40 -50.41
N GLY A 197 8.86 5.66 -50.40
CA GLY A 197 9.03 6.61 -51.52
C GLY A 197 10.44 6.71 -52.15
N PRO A 198 11.55 6.76 -51.38
CA PRO A 198 12.91 6.79 -51.94
C PRO A 198 13.32 5.57 -52.78
N TYR A 199 12.51 4.53 -52.80
CA TYR A 199 12.74 3.26 -53.50
C TYR A 199 11.80 3.05 -54.69
N GLU A 200 11.02 4.08 -55.06
CA GLU A 200 10.13 4.02 -56.22
C GLU A 200 10.93 3.72 -57.50
N GLY A 201 10.49 2.71 -58.25
CA GLY A 201 11.16 2.26 -59.48
C GLY A 201 12.52 1.59 -59.28
N LYS A 202 13.01 1.39 -58.05
CA LYS A 202 14.26 0.68 -57.78
C LYS A 202 14.06 -0.83 -57.68
N ARG A 203 15.12 -1.58 -57.89
CA ARG A 203 15.23 -3.01 -57.56
C ARG A 203 15.91 -3.16 -56.22
N VAL A 204 15.23 -3.75 -55.24
CA VAL A 204 15.68 -3.78 -53.85
C VAL A 204 15.87 -5.22 -53.36
N VAL A 205 17.00 -5.51 -52.72
CA VAL A 205 17.24 -6.79 -52.04
C VAL A 205 17.05 -6.59 -50.53
N VAL A 206 16.16 -7.34 -49.90
CA VAL A 206 15.98 -7.37 -48.44
C VAL A 206 16.64 -8.64 -47.90
N VAL A 207 17.63 -8.49 -47.02
CA VAL A 207 18.42 -9.60 -46.48
C VAL A 207 17.93 -9.96 -45.08
N GLY A 208 17.37 -11.16 -44.93
CA GLY A 208 16.84 -11.66 -43.65
C GLY A 208 15.30 -11.66 -43.58
N ILE A 209 14.75 -12.69 -42.94
CA ILE A 209 13.30 -12.96 -42.90
C ILE A 209 12.74 -12.98 -41.45
N GLY A 210 13.14 -11.99 -40.65
CA GLY A 210 12.48 -11.68 -39.39
C GLY A 210 11.23 -10.79 -39.60
N ASN A 211 10.59 -10.36 -38.51
CA ASN A 211 9.42 -9.46 -38.59
C ASN A 211 9.73 -8.19 -39.40
N SER A 212 10.85 -7.51 -39.13
CA SER A 212 11.24 -6.31 -39.89
C SER A 212 11.52 -6.61 -41.37
N GLY A 213 12.19 -7.72 -41.69
CA GLY A 213 12.49 -8.07 -43.08
C GLY A 213 11.24 -8.36 -43.90
N GLY A 214 10.27 -9.06 -43.32
CA GLY A 214 8.97 -9.29 -43.95
C GLY A 214 8.18 -8.01 -44.17
N ASP A 215 8.08 -7.15 -43.15
CA ASP A 215 7.35 -5.88 -43.23
C ASP A 215 7.97 -4.92 -44.27
N VAL A 216 9.30 -4.79 -44.26
CA VAL A 216 10.02 -3.96 -45.25
C VAL A 216 9.84 -4.50 -46.67
N ALA A 217 9.96 -5.82 -46.87
CA ALA A 217 9.77 -6.42 -48.20
C ALA A 217 8.36 -6.20 -48.75
N VAL A 218 7.33 -6.34 -47.90
CA VAL A 218 5.94 -6.07 -48.27
C VAL A 218 5.72 -4.60 -48.59
N GLU A 219 6.21 -3.68 -47.76
CA GLU A 219 6.01 -2.24 -47.99
C GLU A 219 6.73 -1.77 -49.27
N LEU A 220 7.99 -2.18 -49.47
CA LEU A 220 8.75 -1.87 -50.68
C LEU A 220 8.08 -2.41 -51.94
N SER A 221 7.43 -3.58 -51.86
CA SER A 221 6.74 -4.21 -53.00
C SER A 221 5.56 -3.39 -53.56
N THR A 222 5.18 -2.30 -52.89
CA THR A 222 4.14 -1.38 -53.35
C THR A 222 4.65 -0.25 -54.25
N VAL A 223 5.96 0.01 -54.28
CA VAL A 223 6.57 1.13 -55.04
C VAL A 223 7.81 0.74 -55.84
N ALA A 224 8.57 -0.24 -55.37
CA ALA A 224 9.77 -0.72 -56.03
C ALA A 224 9.41 -1.44 -57.33
N GLU A 225 10.28 -1.38 -58.34
CA GLU A 225 10.12 -2.15 -59.57
C GLU A 225 10.11 -3.66 -59.25
N LYS A 226 11.02 -4.07 -58.36
CA LYS A 226 11.14 -5.46 -57.91
C LYS A 226 11.75 -5.56 -56.52
N VAL A 227 11.24 -6.48 -55.70
CA VAL A 227 11.83 -6.81 -54.39
C VAL A 227 12.30 -8.26 -54.37
N TYR A 228 13.56 -8.46 -53.98
CA TYR A 228 14.14 -9.79 -53.74
C TYR A 228 14.32 -10.01 -52.24
N LEU A 229 13.64 -10.99 -51.66
CA LEU A 229 13.76 -11.34 -50.25
C LEU A 229 14.77 -12.49 -50.10
N SER A 230 15.99 -12.16 -49.68
CA SER A 230 17.07 -13.13 -49.48
C SER A 230 17.00 -13.75 -48.09
N THR A 231 16.99 -15.09 -48.03
CA THR A 231 16.99 -15.83 -46.76
C THR A 231 17.85 -17.08 -46.82
N ARG A 232 18.65 -17.31 -45.77
CA ARG A 232 19.50 -18.50 -45.63
C ARG A 232 18.73 -19.76 -45.29
N SER A 233 17.65 -19.64 -44.52
CA SER A 233 17.01 -20.79 -43.88
C SER A 233 15.49 -20.78 -43.94
N GLY A 234 14.86 -19.82 -44.62
CA GLY A 234 13.41 -19.65 -44.59
C GLY A 234 12.88 -19.20 -43.22
N SER A 235 11.56 -19.04 -43.10
CA SER A 235 10.86 -18.77 -41.84
C SER A 235 9.40 -19.22 -41.92
N TRP A 236 8.86 -19.65 -40.78
CA TRP A 236 7.43 -19.91 -40.66
C TRP A 236 6.69 -18.57 -40.54
N VAL A 237 5.80 -18.30 -41.48
CA VAL A 237 5.01 -17.06 -41.56
C VAL A 237 3.64 -17.30 -40.94
N LEU A 238 3.31 -16.52 -39.92
CA LEU A 238 2.03 -16.49 -39.24
C LEU A 238 1.24 -15.27 -39.64
N ARG A 239 -0.07 -15.45 -39.79
CA ARG A 239 -1.01 -14.35 -39.96
C ARG A 239 -1.54 -13.86 -38.62
N ARG A 240 -1.84 -12.57 -38.52
CA ARG A 240 -2.51 -11.95 -37.37
C ARG A 240 -3.97 -12.40 -37.27
N VAL A 241 -4.62 -12.71 -38.39
CA VAL A 241 -6.03 -13.13 -38.41
C VAL A 241 -6.18 -14.64 -38.13
N GLY A 242 -6.76 -15.03 -37.00
CA GLY A 242 -7.02 -16.43 -36.65
C GLY A 242 -8.35 -16.98 -37.20
N LEU A 243 -8.91 -17.99 -36.52
CA LEU A 243 -10.21 -18.57 -36.89
C LEU A 243 -11.34 -17.53 -36.75
N SER A 244 -12.30 -17.58 -37.68
CA SER A 244 -13.48 -16.69 -37.73
C SER A 244 -13.14 -15.18 -37.72
N GLY A 245 -11.98 -14.80 -38.26
CA GLY A 245 -11.57 -13.39 -38.34
C GLY A 245 -11.06 -12.78 -37.03
N ARG A 246 -10.95 -13.56 -35.95
CA ARG A 246 -10.52 -13.06 -34.63
C ARG A 246 -8.99 -13.01 -34.50
N PRO A 247 -8.42 -12.14 -33.66
CA PRO A 247 -6.98 -12.09 -33.40
C PRO A 247 -6.36 -13.47 -33.08
N PHE A 248 -5.28 -13.84 -33.77
CA PHE A 248 -4.63 -15.15 -33.61
C PHE A 248 -3.95 -15.29 -32.24
N ASP A 249 -3.27 -14.24 -31.79
CA ASP A 249 -2.54 -14.19 -30.52
C ASP A 249 -3.46 -14.44 -29.31
N GLY A 250 -4.68 -13.88 -29.29
CA GLY A 250 -5.67 -14.15 -28.24
C GLY A 250 -6.30 -15.56 -28.33
N GLN A 251 -6.24 -16.20 -29.48
CA GLN A 251 -6.68 -17.60 -29.65
C GLN A 251 -5.61 -18.59 -29.20
N PHE A 252 -4.35 -18.28 -29.46
CA PHE A 252 -3.21 -19.11 -29.10
C PHE A 252 -2.84 -18.98 -27.62
N ASN A 253 -2.77 -17.76 -27.09
CA ASN A 253 -2.36 -17.48 -25.71
C ASN A 253 -3.51 -17.68 -24.71
N ARG A 254 -3.96 -18.93 -24.54
CA ARG A 254 -5.00 -19.36 -23.58
C ARG A 254 -4.46 -20.40 -22.61
N ARG A 255 -4.99 -20.46 -21.38
CA ARG A 255 -4.54 -21.47 -20.40
C ARG A 255 -4.93 -22.89 -20.80
N SER A 256 -6.10 -23.07 -21.40
CA SER A 256 -6.53 -24.34 -21.97
C SER A 256 -5.57 -24.82 -23.07
N MET A 257 -5.19 -23.93 -24.00
CA MET A 257 -4.22 -24.22 -25.05
C MET A 257 -2.84 -24.56 -24.46
N GLN A 258 -2.35 -23.78 -23.50
CA GLN A 258 -1.08 -24.06 -22.83
C GLN A 258 -1.10 -25.41 -22.09
N THR A 259 -2.22 -25.76 -21.47
CA THR A 259 -2.40 -27.05 -20.79
C THR A 259 -2.33 -28.19 -21.80
N LEU A 260 -3.07 -28.06 -22.92
CA LEU A 260 -3.02 -29.02 -24.02
C LEU A 260 -1.60 -29.19 -24.57
N LEU A 261 -0.90 -28.08 -24.84
CA LEU A 261 0.49 -28.12 -25.32
C LEU A 261 1.41 -28.79 -24.29
N SER A 262 1.26 -28.49 -23.00
CA SER A 262 2.09 -29.10 -21.95
C SER A 262 1.93 -30.61 -21.81
N LEU A 263 0.75 -31.14 -22.16
CA LEU A 263 0.45 -32.58 -22.16
C LEU A 263 0.83 -33.28 -23.47
N THR A 264 1.09 -32.51 -24.53
CA THR A 264 1.37 -33.04 -25.87
C THR A 264 2.89 -33.08 -26.12
N PRO A 265 3.48 -34.19 -26.58
CA PRO A 265 4.90 -34.22 -26.95
C PRO A 265 5.29 -33.19 -28.02
N TYR A 266 6.47 -32.57 -27.88
CA TYR A 266 6.94 -31.46 -28.74
C TYR A 266 6.89 -31.74 -30.26
N PRO A 267 7.28 -32.93 -30.78
CA PRO A 267 7.18 -33.22 -32.21
C PRO A 267 5.75 -33.17 -32.75
N ILE A 268 4.79 -33.62 -31.93
CA ILE A 268 3.35 -33.64 -32.24
C ILE A 268 2.80 -32.20 -32.23
N GLN A 269 3.20 -31.39 -31.25
CA GLN A 269 2.87 -29.95 -31.24
C GLN A 269 3.32 -29.28 -32.54
N CYS A 270 4.58 -29.50 -32.93
CA CYS A 270 5.13 -28.95 -34.17
C CYS A 270 4.36 -29.46 -35.39
N TYR A 271 4.01 -30.75 -35.45
CA TYR A 271 3.27 -31.32 -36.58
C TYR A 271 1.91 -30.65 -36.78
N PHE A 272 1.10 -30.55 -35.73
CA PHE A 272 -0.21 -29.90 -35.82
C PHE A 272 -0.11 -28.39 -36.08
N GLY A 273 0.88 -27.72 -35.48
CA GLY A 273 1.14 -26.32 -35.75
C GLY A 273 1.55 -26.07 -37.22
N GLU A 274 2.47 -26.88 -37.75
CA GLU A 274 2.88 -26.83 -39.16
C GLU A 274 1.72 -27.11 -40.10
N MET A 275 0.88 -28.09 -39.77
CA MET A 275 -0.33 -28.39 -40.54
C MET A 275 -1.27 -27.17 -40.54
N TYR A 276 -1.47 -26.53 -39.38
CA TYR A 276 -2.31 -25.33 -39.24
C TYR A 276 -1.79 -24.17 -40.10
N VAL A 277 -0.51 -23.82 -40.00
CA VAL A 277 0.05 -22.68 -40.76
C VAL A 277 0.06 -22.94 -42.27
N ASN A 278 0.20 -24.20 -42.69
CA ASN A 278 0.13 -24.57 -44.11
C ASN A 278 -1.29 -24.67 -44.67
N THR A 279 -2.35 -24.63 -43.85
CA THR A 279 -3.74 -24.69 -44.36
C THR A 279 -4.10 -23.53 -45.27
N LYS A 280 -3.44 -22.37 -45.13
CA LYS A 280 -3.76 -21.16 -45.90
C LYS A 280 -2.83 -20.92 -47.08
N PHE A 281 -1.54 -21.15 -46.89
CA PHE A 281 -0.55 -21.13 -47.97
C PHE A 281 0.55 -22.13 -47.62
N ASN A 282 0.99 -22.91 -48.62
CA ASN A 282 1.97 -23.95 -48.44
C ASN A 282 3.38 -23.33 -48.42
N HIS A 283 4.03 -23.28 -47.26
CA HIS A 283 5.34 -22.63 -47.11
C HIS A 283 6.41 -23.23 -48.03
N LYS A 284 6.30 -24.50 -48.42
CA LYS A 284 7.22 -25.14 -49.36
C LYS A 284 7.05 -24.61 -50.79
N LEU A 285 5.81 -24.32 -51.20
CA LEU A 285 5.50 -23.80 -52.53
C LEU A 285 6.00 -22.36 -52.73
N TYR A 286 6.12 -21.60 -51.63
CA TYR A 286 6.52 -20.19 -51.63
C TYR A 286 8.01 -19.99 -51.31
N ASP A 287 8.80 -21.07 -51.25
CA ASP A 287 10.21 -21.07 -50.83
C ASP A 287 10.47 -20.46 -49.43
N LEU A 288 9.45 -20.47 -48.56
CA LEU A 288 9.52 -19.96 -47.19
C LEU A 288 9.80 -21.05 -46.16
N LYS A 289 9.57 -22.33 -46.49
CA LYS A 289 9.67 -23.45 -45.53
C LYS A 289 11.08 -23.57 -44.97
N PRO A 290 11.28 -23.42 -43.65
CA PRO A 290 12.60 -23.54 -43.07
C PRO A 290 13.04 -24.98 -42.83
N LYS A 291 14.35 -25.15 -42.58
CA LYS A 291 14.96 -26.46 -42.21
C LYS A 291 14.60 -26.92 -40.79
N HIS A 292 14.03 -26.04 -39.95
CA HIS A 292 13.64 -26.33 -38.58
C HIS A 292 12.11 -26.40 -38.39
N ARG A 293 11.66 -26.96 -37.26
CA ARG A 293 10.23 -27.08 -36.89
C ARG A 293 9.62 -25.74 -36.47
N LEU A 294 8.28 -25.61 -36.51
CA LEU A 294 7.55 -24.34 -36.25
C LEU A 294 7.92 -23.61 -34.95
N PHE A 295 8.17 -24.35 -33.87
CA PHE A 295 8.45 -23.76 -32.55
C PHE A 295 9.93 -23.76 -32.16
N ALA A 296 10.83 -24.06 -33.12
CA ALA A 296 12.28 -24.11 -32.91
C ALA A 296 12.99 -22.77 -33.23
N GLN A 297 12.23 -21.78 -33.70
CA GLN A 297 12.64 -20.39 -33.94
C GLN A 297 11.39 -19.52 -33.83
N HIS A 298 11.55 -18.25 -33.44
CA HIS A 298 10.45 -17.29 -33.47
C HIS A 298 9.86 -17.17 -34.89
N PRO A 299 8.56 -17.43 -35.08
CA PRO A 299 7.92 -17.29 -36.38
C PRO A 299 7.80 -15.81 -36.76
N MET A 300 7.80 -15.52 -38.06
CA MET A 300 7.54 -14.17 -38.57
C MET A 300 6.03 -13.93 -38.64
N VAL A 301 5.56 -12.77 -38.21
CA VAL A 301 4.15 -12.38 -38.30
C VAL A 301 3.97 -11.41 -39.46
N ASN A 302 3.28 -11.83 -40.51
CA ASN A 302 2.95 -10.97 -41.64
C ASN A 302 1.73 -11.52 -42.41
N ASP A 303 0.77 -10.64 -42.71
CA ASP A 303 -0.50 -11.01 -43.36
C ASP A 303 -0.42 -11.02 -44.89
N ASP A 304 0.50 -10.23 -45.46
CA ASP A 304 0.52 -9.86 -46.88
C ASP A 304 1.66 -10.50 -47.68
N LEU A 305 2.76 -10.87 -47.03
CA LEU A 305 3.97 -11.38 -47.70
C LEU A 305 3.67 -12.57 -48.62
N PRO A 306 2.92 -13.61 -48.21
CA PRO A 306 2.58 -14.70 -49.12
C PRO A 306 1.84 -14.19 -50.37
N ASN A 307 0.91 -13.25 -50.23
CA ASN A 307 0.16 -12.70 -51.37
C ASN A 307 1.08 -11.89 -52.30
N ARG A 308 2.06 -11.16 -51.75
CA ARG A 308 3.05 -10.42 -52.54
C ARG A 308 4.00 -11.34 -53.29
N VAL A 309 4.36 -12.48 -52.70
CA VAL A 309 5.13 -13.53 -53.38
C VAL A 309 4.31 -14.17 -54.50
N LEU A 310 3.04 -14.52 -54.24
CA LEU A 310 2.14 -15.12 -55.24
C LEU A 310 1.94 -14.21 -56.46
N ALA A 311 1.79 -12.90 -56.23
CA ALA A 311 1.64 -11.91 -57.29
C ALA A 311 2.97 -11.56 -57.99
N GLY A 312 4.10 -12.11 -57.54
CA GLY A 312 5.41 -11.88 -58.12
C GLY A 312 6.03 -10.52 -57.79
N TYR A 313 5.43 -9.71 -56.92
CA TYR A 313 6.05 -8.45 -56.47
C TYR A 313 7.26 -8.67 -55.57
N VAL A 314 7.26 -9.77 -54.80
CA VAL A 314 8.40 -10.22 -53.99
C VAL A 314 8.89 -11.57 -54.51
N CYS A 315 10.17 -11.68 -54.83
CA CYS A 315 10.81 -12.95 -55.18
C CYS A 315 11.69 -13.43 -54.03
N VAL A 316 11.39 -14.61 -53.49
CA VAL A 316 12.23 -15.23 -52.46
C VAL A 316 13.50 -15.79 -53.12
N LYS A 317 14.65 -15.47 -52.56
CA LYS A 317 15.97 -15.87 -53.07
C LYS A 317 16.79 -16.54 -51.95
N PRO A 318 17.76 -17.41 -52.29
CA PRO A 318 18.68 -17.96 -51.30
C PRO A 318 19.60 -16.84 -50.76
N ASN A 319 20.54 -17.22 -49.90
CA ASN A 319 21.49 -16.27 -49.33
C ASN A 319 22.41 -15.67 -50.42
N ILE A 320 23.01 -14.51 -50.16
CA ILE A 320 23.94 -13.87 -51.09
C ILE A 320 25.29 -14.59 -51.03
N ASP A 321 25.80 -15.01 -52.20
CA ASP A 321 27.15 -15.59 -52.34
C ASP A 321 28.21 -14.48 -52.39
N ARG A 322 28.03 -13.53 -53.32
CA ARG A 322 28.91 -12.37 -53.51
C ARG A 322 28.19 -11.17 -54.08
N PHE A 323 28.75 -10.00 -53.86
CA PHE A 323 28.30 -8.74 -54.42
C PHE A 323 28.99 -8.52 -55.79
N THR A 324 28.32 -7.76 -56.67
CA THR A 324 28.87 -7.26 -57.93
C THR A 324 28.83 -5.73 -57.90
N GLU A 325 29.35 -5.07 -58.94
CA GLU A 325 29.28 -3.60 -59.00
C GLU A 325 27.84 -3.07 -59.03
N ASN A 326 26.92 -3.78 -59.68
CA ASN A 326 25.56 -3.33 -59.96
C ASN A 326 24.47 -4.24 -59.36
N GLY A 327 24.83 -5.16 -58.46
CA GLY A 327 23.91 -6.18 -57.97
C GLY A 327 24.51 -7.19 -57.01
N VAL A 328 23.88 -8.36 -56.97
CA VAL A 328 24.31 -9.52 -56.17
C VAL A 328 24.15 -10.82 -56.95
N VAL A 329 24.97 -11.81 -56.61
CA VAL A 329 24.80 -13.20 -57.05
C VAL A 329 24.33 -14.02 -55.84
N PHE A 330 23.22 -14.73 -55.99
CA PHE A 330 22.69 -15.59 -54.94
C PHE A 330 23.32 -16.98 -54.97
N GLU A 331 23.38 -17.66 -53.82
CA GLU A 331 23.93 -19.02 -53.70
C GLU A 331 23.21 -19.99 -54.67
N GLY A 332 23.99 -20.66 -55.52
CA GLY A 332 23.47 -21.62 -56.51
C GLY A 332 23.00 -21.00 -57.83
N GLU A 333 23.07 -19.67 -57.96
CA GLU A 333 22.83 -18.95 -59.21
C GLU A 333 24.18 -18.50 -59.82
N SER A 334 24.26 -18.46 -61.15
CA SER A 334 25.46 -17.97 -61.86
C SER A 334 25.29 -16.55 -62.40
N ASP A 335 24.06 -16.16 -62.67
CA ASP A 335 23.71 -14.85 -63.21
C ASP A 335 23.64 -13.78 -62.12
N GLU A 336 24.05 -12.56 -62.48
CA GLU A 336 23.91 -11.38 -61.63
C GLU A 336 22.44 -10.95 -61.55
N THR A 337 21.94 -10.77 -60.32
CA THR A 337 20.69 -10.05 -60.08
C THR A 337 21.01 -8.60 -59.78
N ALA A 338 20.76 -7.73 -60.77
CA ALA A 338 21.00 -6.30 -60.61
C ALA A 338 20.04 -5.67 -59.59
N CYS A 339 20.58 -4.84 -58.71
CA CYS A 339 19.82 -4.13 -57.67
C CYS A 339 20.46 -2.79 -57.33
N ASP A 340 19.62 -1.83 -56.94
CA ASP A 340 20.03 -0.45 -56.65
C ASP A 340 20.22 -0.23 -55.14
N THR A 341 19.56 -1.06 -54.31
CA THR A 341 19.57 -0.93 -52.85
C THR A 341 19.49 -2.29 -52.17
N ILE A 342 20.25 -2.46 -51.09
CA ILE A 342 20.23 -3.63 -50.23
C ILE A 342 19.84 -3.20 -48.81
N VAL A 343 18.75 -3.77 -48.28
CA VAL A 343 18.27 -3.52 -46.92
C VAL A 343 18.58 -4.73 -46.03
N MET A 344 19.52 -4.55 -45.10
CA MET A 344 19.94 -5.56 -44.13
C MET A 344 18.92 -5.62 -42.97
N ALA A 345 18.09 -6.65 -42.93
CA ALA A 345 17.16 -6.95 -41.83
C ALA A 345 17.73 -8.09 -40.95
N THR A 346 18.99 -7.92 -40.54
CA THR A 346 19.87 -8.97 -40.01
C THR A 346 19.92 -9.04 -38.48
N GLY A 347 19.13 -8.19 -37.80
CA GLY A 347 18.92 -8.23 -36.35
C GLY A 347 19.71 -7.16 -35.59
N TYR A 348 19.68 -7.24 -34.26
CA TYR A 348 20.30 -6.26 -33.37
C TYR A 348 21.15 -6.96 -32.31
N GLU A 349 22.24 -6.31 -31.89
CA GLU A 349 23.01 -6.72 -30.72
C GLU A 349 22.48 -6.04 -29.46
N LEU A 350 22.45 -6.79 -28.36
CA LEU A 350 22.20 -6.22 -27.05
C LEU A 350 23.38 -5.35 -26.64
N ASN A 351 23.13 -4.08 -26.37
CA ASN A 351 24.16 -3.12 -26.02
C ASN A 351 23.70 -2.22 -24.86
N TYR A 352 24.42 -2.25 -23.75
CA TYR A 352 24.21 -1.38 -22.59
C TYR A 352 25.52 -0.61 -22.32
N PRO A 353 25.85 0.40 -23.14
CA PRO A 353 27.17 1.05 -23.11
C PRO A 353 27.49 1.76 -21.79
N PHE A 354 26.46 2.09 -21.01
CA PHE A 354 26.60 2.70 -19.69
C PHE A 354 26.81 1.69 -18.55
N LEU A 355 26.77 0.38 -18.82
CA LEU A 355 27.08 -0.66 -17.83
C LEU A 355 28.42 -1.31 -18.17
N SER A 356 29.31 -1.39 -17.19
CA SER A 356 30.59 -2.08 -17.36
C SER A 356 30.39 -3.60 -17.51
N ALA A 357 31.35 -4.28 -18.13
CA ALA A 357 31.35 -5.74 -18.26
C ALA A 357 31.39 -6.47 -16.90
N ASP A 358 31.88 -5.80 -15.85
CA ASP A 358 31.90 -6.32 -14.48
C ASP A 358 30.54 -6.14 -13.78
N THR A 359 29.73 -5.17 -14.22
CA THR A 359 28.37 -4.92 -13.68
C THR A 359 27.36 -5.94 -14.18
N LEU A 360 27.44 -6.31 -15.45
CA LEU A 360 26.69 -7.41 -16.06
C LEU A 360 27.69 -8.19 -16.92
N CYS A 361 27.87 -9.49 -16.67
CA CYS A 361 28.69 -10.34 -17.54
C CYS A 361 28.02 -10.44 -18.93
N ILE A 362 28.33 -9.49 -19.83
CA ILE A 362 27.76 -9.38 -21.19
C ILE A 362 28.72 -10.09 -22.15
N SER A 363 28.50 -11.38 -22.42
CA SER A 363 29.16 -12.06 -23.55
C SER A 363 28.17 -12.20 -24.71
N LYS A 364 28.47 -11.57 -25.85
CA LYS A 364 27.85 -11.71 -27.20
C LYS A 364 26.63 -12.66 -27.27
N SER A 365 25.48 -12.27 -26.70
CA SER A 365 24.15 -12.93 -26.74
C SER A 365 23.70 -13.87 -25.59
N ASP A 366 24.48 -14.09 -24.51
CA ASP A 366 24.09 -14.97 -23.38
C ASP A 366 23.92 -14.21 -22.05
N PHE A 367 22.72 -13.65 -21.80
CA PHE A 367 22.40 -12.98 -20.53
C PHE A 367 21.91 -13.98 -19.48
N LYS A 368 22.73 -14.23 -18.45
CA LYS A 368 22.39 -15.09 -17.31
C LYS A 368 21.56 -14.36 -16.25
N LEU A 369 20.50 -13.68 -16.66
CA LEU A 369 19.59 -12.97 -15.75
C LEU A 369 18.55 -13.92 -15.15
N TYR A 370 18.37 -13.86 -13.83
CA TYR A 370 17.27 -14.54 -13.15
C TYR A 370 15.94 -13.99 -13.66
N LYS A 371 15.19 -14.85 -14.36
CA LYS A 371 13.92 -14.52 -15.02
C LYS A 371 13.99 -13.29 -15.93
N HIS A 372 15.13 -13.02 -16.56
CA HIS A 372 15.34 -11.85 -17.43
C HIS A 372 15.25 -10.48 -16.72
N VAL A 373 15.35 -10.44 -15.37
CA VAL A 373 15.25 -9.20 -14.59
C VAL A 373 16.52 -8.90 -13.80
N PHE A 374 16.98 -9.86 -12.99
CA PHE A 374 18.01 -9.61 -11.98
C PHE A 374 19.30 -10.39 -12.25
N TYR A 375 20.46 -9.78 -12.00
CA TYR A 375 21.73 -10.47 -12.11
C TYR A 375 22.04 -11.25 -10.81
N PRO A 376 22.19 -12.60 -10.85
CA PRO A 376 22.28 -13.40 -9.63
C PRO A 376 23.51 -13.15 -8.75
N HIS A 377 24.61 -12.69 -9.34
CA HIS A 377 25.93 -12.63 -8.69
C HIS A 377 26.20 -11.29 -7.97
N HIS A 378 25.26 -10.34 -8.02
CA HIS A 378 25.37 -9.13 -7.20
C HIS A 378 25.10 -9.44 -5.72
N ARG A 379 25.78 -8.72 -4.83
CA ARG A 379 25.53 -8.78 -3.38
C ARG A 379 24.12 -8.27 -3.04
N HIS A 380 23.65 -7.24 -3.74
CA HIS A 380 22.31 -6.66 -3.61
C HIS A 380 21.52 -6.78 -4.92
N PRO A 381 21.15 -8.00 -5.36
CA PRO A 381 20.65 -8.24 -6.72
C PRO A 381 19.29 -7.60 -6.99
N HIS A 382 18.55 -7.22 -5.95
CA HIS A 382 17.23 -6.58 -6.06
C HIS A 382 17.29 -5.08 -6.41
N THR A 383 18.48 -4.47 -6.40
CA THR A 383 18.68 -3.02 -6.58
C THR A 383 18.92 -2.59 -8.03
N LEU A 384 19.25 -3.52 -8.94
CA LEU A 384 19.37 -3.25 -10.38
C LEU A 384 18.51 -4.24 -11.17
N ALA A 385 17.56 -3.73 -11.94
CA ALA A 385 16.67 -4.54 -12.76
C ALA A 385 16.76 -4.15 -14.24
N ILE A 386 16.86 -5.16 -15.11
CA ILE A 386 16.71 -5.00 -16.55
C ILE A 386 15.26 -5.32 -16.91
N ILE A 387 14.57 -4.38 -17.55
CA ILE A 387 13.12 -4.48 -17.81
C ILE A 387 12.86 -4.60 -19.30
N GLY A 388 12.05 -5.60 -19.67
CA GLY A 388 11.65 -5.86 -21.05
C GLY A 388 12.72 -6.55 -21.90
N CYS A 389 13.78 -7.10 -21.29
CA CYS A 389 14.82 -7.87 -21.97
C CYS A 389 14.37 -9.32 -22.24
N VAL A 390 13.33 -9.49 -23.05
CA VAL A 390 12.74 -10.80 -23.38
C VAL A 390 12.08 -10.77 -24.76
N GLN A 391 12.08 -11.90 -25.46
CA GLN A 391 11.41 -12.11 -26.75
C GLN A 391 10.28 -13.14 -26.60
N PRO A 392 9.10 -12.75 -26.12
CA PRO A 392 8.02 -13.69 -25.86
C PRO A 392 7.25 -14.04 -27.15
N GLY A 393 6.58 -15.19 -27.17
CA GLY A 393 5.49 -15.50 -28.13
C GLY A 393 4.21 -14.68 -27.92
N GLY A 394 4.31 -13.46 -27.37
CA GLY A 394 3.20 -12.59 -26.97
C GLY A 394 3.67 -11.14 -26.80
N SER A 395 2.95 -10.33 -26.02
CA SER A 395 3.22 -8.90 -25.93
C SER A 395 4.17 -8.52 -24.77
N ILE A 396 5.05 -7.54 -25.00
CA ILE A 396 6.05 -7.04 -24.04
C ILE A 396 5.47 -6.11 -22.95
N PRO A 397 4.56 -5.15 -23.23
CA PRO A 397 4.10 -4.21 -22.20
C PRO A 397 3.55 -4.87 -20.92
N PRO A 398 2.70 -5.94 -21.00
CA PRO A 398 2.25 -6.67 -19.83
C PRO A 398 3.39 -7.33 -19.03
N ILE A 399 4.40 -7.84 -19.72
CA ILE A 399 5.57 -8.45 -19.10
C ILE A 399 6.37 -7.38 -18.36
N ALA A 400 6.69 -6.28 -19.05
CA ALA A 400 7.43 -5.17 -18.48
C ALA A 400 6.71 -4.64 -17.22
N GLU A 401 5.38 -4.50 -17.27
CA GLU A 401 4.60 -4.10 -16.11
C GLU A 401 4.75 -5.09 -14.94
N LEU A 402 4.66 -6.41 -15.16
CA LEU A 402 4.85 -7.37 -14.06
C LEU A 402 6.29 -7.40 -13.53
N GLN A 403 7.30 -7.24 -14.39
CA GLN A 403 8.70 -7.11 -13.97
C GLN A 403 8.89 -5.84 -13.10
N CYS A 404 8.33 -4.70 -13.51
CA CYS A 404 8.36 -3.45 -12.77
C CYS A 404 7.62 -3.57 -11.42
N ARG A 405 6.44 -4.20 -11.39
CA ARG A 405 5.68 -4.43 -10.15
C ARG A 405 6.42 -5.34 -9.18
N TRP A 406 7.21 -6.29 -9.70
CA TRP A 406 8.05 -7.15 -8.86
C TRP A 406 9.23 -6.36 -8.27
N PHE A 407 9.92 -5.56 -9.07
CA PHE A 407 10.99 -4.68 -8.59
C PHE A 407 10.48 -3.70 -7.52
N ALA A 408 9.40 -2.96 -7.80
CA ALA A 408 8.82 -2.00 -6.86
C ALA A 408 8.38 -2.68 -5.54
N ARG A 409 7.90 -3.92 -5.61
CA ARG A 409 7.60 -4.73 -4.42
C ARG A 409 8.84 -5.00 -3.59
N LEU A 410 9.95 -5.42 -4.21
CA LEU A 410 11.22 -5.70 -3.51
C LEU A 410 11.80 -4.43 -2.88
N MET A 411 11.64 -3.27 -3.52
CA MET A 411 12.12 -1.99 -3.00
C MET A 411 11.28 -1.47 -1.82
N ALA A 412 9.96 -1.65 -1.85
CA ALA A 412 9.05 -1.12 -0.84
C ALA A 412 8.80 -2.06 0.37
N ASP A 413 8.86 -3.38 0.19
CA ASP A 413 8.49 -4.37 1.21
C ASP A 413 9.74 -5.14 1.70
N SER A 414 10.25 -4.77 2.89
CA SER A 414 11.42 -5.41 3.51
C SER A 414 11.21 -6.90 3.84
N GLY A 415 9.95 -7.35 3.89
CA GLY A 415 9.58 -8.74 4.12
C GLY A 415 9.67 -9.63 2.87
N HIS A 416 9.76 -9.06 1.67
CA HIS A 416 9.86 -9.83 0.42
C HIS A 416 11.29 -9.80 -0.11
N LYS A 417 11.91 -10.98 -0.28
CA LYS A 417 13.31 -11.10 -0.72
C LYS A 417 13.43 -12.03 -1.93
N LEU A 418 14.41 -11.73 -2.78
CA LEU A 418 14.84 -12.65 -3.83
C LEU A 418 15.34 -13.96 -3.21
N PRO A 419 15.20 -15.10 -3.92
CA PRO A 419 15.78 -16.36 -3.49
C PRO A 419 17.32 -16.28 -3.46
N SER A 420 17.96 -17.24 -2.79
CA SER A 420 19.42 -17.32 -2.75
C SER A 420 20.04 -17.39 -4.14
N GLU A 421 21.26 -16.87 -4.28
CA GLU A 421 22.04 -16.91 -5.52
C GLU A 421 22.07 -18.32 -6.14
N ALA A 422 22.37 -19.35 -5.34
CA ALA A 422 22.39 -20.73 -5.81
C ALA A 422 21.07 -21.19 -6.43
N LYS A 423 19.93 -20.72 -5.91
CA LYS A 423 18.60 -21.02 -6.45
C LYS A 423 18.33 -20.22 -7.73
N MET A 424 18.74 -18.95 -7.79
CA MET A 424 18.65 -18.12 -9.00
C MET A 424 19.48 -18.72 -10.15
N VAL A 425 20.76 -19.04 -9.90
CA VAL A 425 21.67 -19.65 -10.89
C VAL A 425 21.14 -21.01 -11.37
N ARG A 426 20.58 -21.82 -10.48
CA ARG A 426 19.96 -23.11 -10.86
C ARG A 426 18.77 -22.91 -11.81
N ASP A 427 17.96 -21.88 -11.56
CA ASP A 427 16.82 -21.52 -12.41
C ASP A 427 17.29 -21.09 -13.80
N VAL A 428 18.29 -20.20 -13.87
CA VAL A 428 18.94 -19.76 -15.12
C VAL A 428 19.47 -20.96 -15.90
N ARG A 429 20.23 -21.86 -15.26
CA ARG A 429 20.75 -23.08 -15.91
C ARG A 429 19.65 -24.01 -16.42
N ARG A 430 18.57 -24.18 -15.65
CA ARG A 430 17.41 -24.98 -16.07
C ARG A 430 16.76 -24.37 -17.31
N ARG A 431 16.64 -23.04 -17.35
CA ARG A 431 16.11 -22.30 -18.48
C ARG A 431 17.00 -22.43 -19.72
N HIS A 432 18.32 -22.28 -19.59
CA HIS A 432 19.24 -22.45 -20.74
C HIS A 432 19.14 -23.84 -21.36
N ARG A 433 19.13 -24.90 -20.55
CA ARG A 433 18.92 -26.28 -21.06
C ARG A 433 17.59 -26.46 -21.80
N TRP A 434 16.56 -25.70 -21.41
CA TRP A 434 15.29 -25.72 -22.14
C TRP A 434 15.40 -25.01 -23.49
N VAL A 435 16.13 -23.88 -23.58
CA VAL A 435 16.41 -23.24 -24.89
C VAL A 435 17.16 -24.22 -25.79
N GLU A 436 18.26 -24.77 -25.30
CA GLU A 436 19.16 -25.65 -26.05
C GLU A 436 18.46 -26.88 -26.63
N ARG A 437 17.49 -27.44 -25.89
CA ARG A 437 16.71 -28.60 -26.36
C ARG A 437 15.67 -28.26 -27.42
N ARG A 438 15.19 -27.01 -27.47
CA ARG A 438 14.01 -26.61 -28.24
C ARG A 438 14.37 -25.80 -29.49
N PHE A 439 15.37 -24.92 -29.41
CA PHE A 439 15.69 -23.94 -30.45
C PHE A 439 16.91 -24.32 -31.29
N PHE A 440 16.84 -24.06 -32.59
CA PHE A 440 17.85 -24.44 -33.59
C PHE A 440 19.19 -23.68 -33.43
N SER A 441 19.19 -22.49 -32.81
CA SER A 441 20.39 -21.71 -32.46
C SER A 441 20.25 -21.11 -31.06
N ALA A 442 20.71 -21.84 -30.04
CA ALA A 442 20.48 -21.47 -28.64
C ALA A 442 21.03 -20.07 -28.25
N SER A 443 22.14 -19.64 -28.84
CA SER A 443 22.74 -18.32 -28.57
C SER A 443 21.95 -17.16 -29.18
N ARG A 444 21.26 -17.36 -30.32
CA ARG A 444 20.41 -16.33 -30.95
C ARG A 444 18.99 -16.28 -30.37
N HIS A 445 18.58 -17.31 -29.63
CA HIS A 445 17.24 -17.48 -29.06
C HIS A 445 17.23 -17.55 -27.53
N SER A 446 18.27 -17.01 -26.88
CA SER A 446 18.45 -17.02 -25.43
C SER A 446 17.35 -16.25 -24.67
N LEU A 447 16.75 -15.26 -25.32
CA LEU A 447 15.69 -14.41 -24.75
C LEU A 447 14.26 -14.91 -25.00
N GLU A 448 14.06 -16.02 -25.72
CA GLU A 448 12.71 -16.49 -26.06
C GLU A 448 11.90 -16.85 -24.80
N GLU A 449 10.58 -16.67 -24.77
CA GLU A 449 9.75 -17.19 -23.66
C GLU A 449 8.36 -17.59 -24.12
N ASP A 450 7.82 -18.66 -23.49
CA ASP A 450 6.40 -18.99 -23.61
C ASP A 450 5.60 -17.97 -22.76
N TRP A 451 4.76 -17.17 -23.41
CA TRP A 451 4.15 -15.97 -22.80
C TRP A 451 3.29 -16.27 -21.56
N VAL A 452 2.34 -17.21 -21.64
CA VAL A 452 1.43 -17.52 -20.51
C VAL A 452 2.19 -18.08 -19.29
N PRO A 453 3.05 -19.12 -19.42
CA PRO A 453 3.84 -19.61 -18.29
C PRO A 453 4.71 -18.54 -17.64
N TYR A 454 5.34 -17.67 -18.44
CA TYR A 454 6.22 -16.62 -17.94
C TYR A 454 5.45 -15.51 -17.20
N MET A 455 4.34 -15.03 -17.76
CA MET A 455 3.44 -14.09 -17.07
C MET A 455 2.94 -14.65 -15.74
N ASP A 456 2.49 -15.92 -15.71
CA ASP A 456 2.05 -16.59 -14.49
C ASP A 456 3.20 -16.78 -13.47
N GLN A 457 4.46 -16.88 -13.92
CA GLN A 457 5.63 -16.94 -13.04
C GLN A 457 5.92 -15.58 -12.42
N LEU A 458 5.93 -14.50 -13.21
CA LEU A 458 6.11 -13.13 -12.70
C LEU A 458 4.97 -12.75 -11.76
N ALA A 459 3.72 -13.04 -12.14
CA ALA A 459 2.55 -12.78 -11.30
C ALA A 459 2.59 -13.52 -9.97
N ARG A 460 3.26 -14.68 -9.87
CA ARG A 460 3.50 -15.37 -8.59
C ARG A 460 4.48 -14.61 -7.71
N GLU A 461 5.58 -14.09 -8.26
CA GLU A 461 6.54 -13.28 -7.50
C GLU A 461 5.90 -11.97 -7.03
N VAL A 462 5.05 -11.36 -7.86
CA VAL A 462 4.28 -10.16 -7.48
C VAL A 462 3.16 -10.48 -6.48
N GLY A 463 2.65 -11.72 -6.46
CA GLY A 463 1.55 -12.17 -5.60
C GLY A 463 0.15 -11.92 -6.16
N VAL A 464 0.01 -11.77 -7.48
CA VAL A 464 -1.25 -11.41 -8.18
C VAL A 464 -1.71 -12.46 -9.20
N LYS A 465 -1.11 -13.65 -9.20
CA LYS A 465 -1.58 -14.76 -10.03
C LYS A 465 -3.04 -15.10 -9.70
N PRO A 466 -3.96 -15.16 -10.69
CA PRO A 466 -5.34 -15.58 -10.47
C PRO A 466 -5.41 -17.00 -9.88
N SER A 467 -6.24 -17.20 -8.86
CA SER A 467 -6.49 -18.53 -8.29
C SER A 467 -7.66 -19.17 -9.01
N LEU A 468 -7.36 -20.06 -9.97
CA LEU A 468 -8.40 -20.79 -10.70
C LEU A 468 -9.26 -21.63 -9.75
N VAL A 469 -8.68 -22.24 -8.71
CA VAL A 469 -9.46 -23.02 -7.73
C VAL A 469 -10.46 -22.13 -6.99
N LYS A 470 -10.05 -20.94 -6.55
CA LYS A 470 -10.95 -19.97 -5.89
C LYS A 470 -12.11 -19.61 -6.81
N TYR A 471 -11.82 -19.17 -8.03
CA TYR A 471 -12.86 -18.72 -8.95
C TYR A 471 -13.76 -19.85 -9.43
N PHE A 472 -13.27 -21.09 -9.52
CA PHE A 472 -14.13 -22.24 -9.82
C PHE A 472 -15.31 -22.35 -8.84
N PHE A 473 -15.07 -22.12 -7.55
CA PHE A 473 -16.12 -22.20 -6.52
C PHE A 473 -16.85 -20.89 -6.27
N THR A 474 -16.22 -19.72 -6.50
CA THR A 474 -16.85 -18.42 -6.19
C THR A 474 -17.50 -17.74 -7.39
N ASP A 475 -16.98 -17.95 -8.61
CA ASP A 475 -17.45 -17.34 -9.86
C ASP A 475 -17.12 -18.24 -11.07
N PRO A 476 -17.97 -19.25 -11.36
CA PRO A 476 -17.73 -20.21 -12.44
C PRO A 476 -17.63 -19.57 -13.83
N ARG A 477 -18.31 -18.44 -14.05
CA ARG A 477 -18.27 -17.71 -15.33
C ARG A 477 -16.91 -17.05 -15.52
N LEU A 478 -16.38 -16.38 -14.49
CA LEU A 478 -15.03 -15.83 -14.52
C LEU A 478 -13.99 -16.94 -14.67
N TRP A 479 -14.16 -18.07 -13.97
CA TRP A 479 -13.28 -19.23 -14.14
C TRP A 479 -13.22 -19.71 -15.60
N TRP A 480 -14.38 -19.87 -16.25
CA TRP A 480 -14.45 -20.27 -17.65
C TRP A 480 -13.67 -19.33 -18.56
N ASN A 481 -13.83 -18.02 -18.37
CA ASN A 481 -13.10 -17.01 -19.13
C ASN A 481 -11.60 -17.01 -18.84
N LEU A 482 -11.17 -17.22 -17.59
CA LEU A 482 -9.76 -17.29 -17.21
C LEU A 482 -9.04 -18.52 -17.77
N PHE A 483 -9.78 -19.62 -17.99
CA PHE A 483 -9.23 -20.88 -18.47
C PHE A 483 -9.32 -21.03 -19.99
N PHE A 484 -10.50 -20.81 -20.58
CA PHE A 484 -10.76 -20.99 -22.01
C PHE A 484 -10.67 -19.70 -22.84
N GLY A 485 -10.73 -18.53 -22.20
CA GLY A 485 -10.56 -17.24 -22.87
C GLY A 485 -9.09 -16.86 -23.08
N PRO A 486 -8.84 -15.75 -23.80
CA PRO A 486 -7.51 -15.17 -23.93
C PRO A 486 -6.95 -14.84 -22.55
N CYS A 487 -5.66 -15.11 -22.34
CA CYS A 487 -4.97 -14.87 -21.08
C CYS A 487 -4.62 -13.37 -20.94
N LEU A 488 -5.62 -12.48 -20.95
CA LEU A 488 -5.46 -11.01 -20.97
C LEU A 488 -4.67 -10.45 -19.76
N PRO A 489 -3.96 -9.33 -19.90
CA PRO A 489 -3.20 -8.70 -18.81
C PRO A 489 -4.08 -8.30 -17.61
N TYR A 490 -5.35 -7.95 -17.86
CA TYR A 490 -6.32 -7.50 -16.85
C TYR A 490 -6.54 -8.49 -15.71
N GLN A 491 -6.43 -9.80 -15.99
CA GLN A 491 -6.64 -10.82 -14.96
C GLN A 491 -5.62 -10.74 -13.81
N TYR A 492 -4.42 -10.19 -14.06
CA TYR A 492 -3.39 -9.98 -13.03
C TYR A 492 -3.69 -8.79 -12.11
N ARG A 493 -4.90 -8.21 -12.22
CA ARG A 493 -5.48 -7.25 -11.28
C ARG A 493 -6.64 -7.82 -10.44
N LEU A 494 -7.07 -9.07 -10.68
CA LEU A 494 -8.16 -9.70 -9.93
C LEU A 494 -7.83 -9.97 -8.45
N ASN A 495 -6.55 -10.03 -8.10
CA ASN A 495 -6.04 -10.31 -6.75
C ASN A 495 -5.21 -9.15 -6.18
N VAL A 496 -5.49 -7.89 -6.55
CA VAL A 496 -4.77 -6.74 -5.97
C VAL A 496 -5.15 -6.62 -4.48
N PRO A 497 -4.16 -6.49 -3.57
CA PRO A 497 -4.44 -6.20 -2.17
C PRO A 497 -5.23 -4.91 -2.06
N LYS A 498 -6.34 -4.93 -1.32
CA LYS A 498 -7.13 -3.72 -1.06
C LYS A 498 -6.24 -2.65 -0.42
N LYS A 499 -6.38 -1.41 -0.88
CA LYS A 499 -5.67 -0.24 -0.37
C LYS A 499 -6.52 0.45 0.70
N ILE A 500 -6.02 0.51 1.93
CA ILE A 500 -6.76 1.06 3.08
C ILE A 500 -6.07 2.35 3.56
N ALA A 501 -6.84 3.42 3.71
CA ALA A 501 -6.38 4.64 4.37
C ALA A 501 -6.64 4.56 5.86
N ILE A 502 -5.65 4.94 6.68
CA ILE A 502 -5.79 5.06 8.12
C ILE A 502 -5.48 6.51 8.50
N ILE A 503 -6.45 7.20 9.08
CA ILE A 503 -6.36 8.63 9.40
C ILE A 503 -6.03 8.78 10.89
N GLY A 504 -4.78 9.11 11.20
CA GLY A 504 -4.23 9.24 12.54
C GLY A 504 -3.41 8.02 12.96
N ALA A 505 -2.23 8.25 13.55
CA ALA A 505 -1.28 7.24 14.00
C ALA A 505 -1.17 7.16 15.54
N GLY A 506 -2.28 7.46 16.23
CA GLY A 506 -2.46 7.18 17.64
C GLY A 506 -2.65 5.69 17.96
N ASN A 507 -3.06 5.37 19.18
CA ASN A 507 -3.34 3.99 19.61
C ASN A 507 -4.36 3.26 18.70
N SER A 508 -5.44 3.95 18.29
CA SER A 508 -6.41 3.42 17.32
C SER A 508 -5.77 3.13 15.96
N GLY A 509 -4.94 4.05 15.45
CA GLY A 509 -4.26 3.90 14.16
C GLY A 509 -3.28 2.74 14.13
N MET A 510 -2.54 2.52 15.22
CA MET A 510 -1.65 1.36 15.37
C MET A 510 -2.41 0.04 15.39
N GLY A 511 -3.56 -0.01 16.07
CA GLY A 511 -4.46 -1.17 16.04
C GLY A 511 -5.05 -1.42 14.65
N ALA A 512 -5.48 -0.36 13.96
CA ALA A 512 -6.00 -0.37 12.59
C ALA A 512 -4.98 -0.93 11.60
N PHE A 513 -3.75 -0.41 11.65
CA PHE A 513 -2.66 -0.83 10.78
C PHE A 513 -2.33 -2.31 11.00
N ASN A 514 -2.14 -2.74 12.25
CA ASN A 514 -1.82 -4.14 12.50
C ASN A 514 -2.96 -5.08 12.05
N ALA A 515 -4.23 -4.72 12.29
CA ALA A 515 -5.37 -5.52 11.84
C ALA A 515 -5.42 -5.67 10.32
N CYS A 516 -5.15 -4.60 9.57
CA CYS A 516 -5.11 -4.64 8.10
C CYS A 516 -3.89 -5.40 7.57
N ARG A 517 -2.72 -5.22 8.20
CA ARG A 517 -1.49 -5.98 7.90
C ARG A 517 -1.70 -7.48 8.07
N GLU A 518 -2.39 -7.90 9.14
CA GLU A 518 -2.76 -9.30 9.40
C GLU A 518 -3.66 -9.93 8.32
N GLN A 519 -4.33 -9.11 7.49
CA GLN A 519 -5.11 -9.55 6.32
C GLN A 519 -4.37 -9.37 4.98
N GLY A 520 -3.15 -8.81 5.00
CA GLY A 520 -2.35 -8.57 3.80
C GLY A 520 -2.81 -7.38 2.97
N PHE A 521 -3.49 -6.40 3.56
CA PHE A 521 -3.87 -5.16 2.87
C PHE A 521 -2.70 -4.19 2.74
N HIS A 522 -2.73 -3.38 1.67
CA HIS A 522 -1.80 -2.28 1.50
C HIS A 522 -2.32 -1.06 2.28
N CYS A 523 -1.62 -0.66 3.33
CA CYS A 523 -2.07 0.42 4.21
C CYS A 523 -1.24 1.68 3.98
N VAL A 524 -1.91 2.85 3.97
CA VAL A 524 -1.25 4.15 4.06
C VAL A 524 -1.78 4.84 5.30
N VAL A 525 -0.89 5.19 6.23
CA VAL A 525 -1.26 5.85 7.48
C VAL A 525 -0.90 7.33 7.36
N TYR A 526 -1.86 8.22 7.52
CA TYR A 526 -1.64 9.67 7.50
C TYR A 526 -1.70 10.22 8.92
N GLU A 527 -0.65 10.92 9.34
CA GLU A 527 -0.54 11.53 10.66
C GLU A 527 -0.24 13.02 10.50
N LYS A 528 -1.09 13.86 11.09
CA LYS A 528 -0.97 15.33 10.99
C LYS A 528 0.27 15.83 11.69
N THR A 529 0.66 15.20 12.80
CA THR A 529 1.81 15.61 13.59
C THR A 529 3.11 14.99 13.09
N ASP A 530 4.23 15.45 13.66
CA ASP A 530 5.59 14.96 13.38
C ASP A 530 5.95 13.68 14.17
N GLN A 531 5.05 13.14 15.00
CA GLN A 531 5.34 11.97 15.82
C GLN A 531 4.13 11.04 15.97
N LEU A 532 4.43 9.77 16.26
CA LEU A 532 3.45 8.74 16.59
C LEU A 532 2.89 8.90 18.02
N CYS A 533 1.91 8.05 18.34
CA CYS A 533 1.31 7.83 19.66
C CYS A 533 0.14 8.76 20.02
N GLY A 534 -0.15 9.80 19.22
CA GLY A 534 -1.30 10.68 19.41
C GLY A 534 -1.36 11.28 20.82
N LEU A 535 -2.53 11.19 21.48
CA LEU A 535 -2.78 11.73 22.83
C LEU A 535 -1.68 11.43 23.86
N TRP A 536 -1.07 10.24 23.81
CA TRP A 536 -0.10 9.81 24.82
C TRP A 536 1.30 10.41 24.61
N ARG A 537 1.54 11.06 23.47
CA ARG A 537 2.76 11.83 23.24
C ARG A 537 2.56 13.23 23.80
N TYR A 538 3.09 13.47 25.00
CA TYR A 538 3.11 14.81 25.60
C TYR A 538 3.89 15.80 24.73
N ARG A 539 3.39 17.03 24.68
CA ARG A 539 4.01 18.19 24.01
C ARG A 539 3.77 19.43 24.88
N ASP A 540 4.77 20.29 24.96
CA ASP A 540 4.65 21.58 25.66
C ASP A 540 3.67 22.51 24.93
N GLU A 541 3.69 22.49 23.60
CA GLU A 541 2.81 23.32 22.77
C GLU A 541 1.43 22.68 22.51
N GLU A 542 0.46 23.53 22.17
CA GLU A 542 -0.84 23.12 21.65
C GLU A 542 -0.81 23.06 20.12
N LEU A 543 -1.36 21.98 19.57
CA LEU A 543 -1.51 21.82 18.13
C LEU A 543 -3.01 21.76 17.80
N GLU A 544 -3.47 22.67 16.94
CA GLU A 544 -4.87 22.74 16.56
C GLU A 544 -5.35 21.42 15.92
N GLY A 545 -6.48 20.92 16.41
CA GLY A 545 -7.05 19.65 15.96
C GLY A 545 -6.37 18.40 16.53
N SER A 546 -5.36 18.56 17.40
CA SER A 546 -4.71 17.46 18.13
C SER A 546 -5.14 17.42 19.58
N ALA A 547 -5.16 16.23 20.16
CA ALA A 547 -5.45 16.07 21.58
C ALA A 547 -4.23 16.47 22.44
N SER A 548 -4.49 17.04 23.62
CA SER A 548 -3.47 17.54 24.56
C SER A 548 -3.66 16.89 25.93
N ILE A 549 -2.56 16.67 26.64
CA ILE A 549 -2.51 16.14 28.01
C ILE A 549 -1.57 16.97 28.89
N MET A 550 -1.81 16.94 30.20
CA MET A 550 -0.90 17.52 31.19
C MET A 550 0.32 16.63 31.40
N LYS A 551 1.45 17.22 31.80
CA LYS A 551 2.75 16.56 31.98
C LYS A 551 2.69 15.41 32.96
N SER A 552 1.87 15.50 34.00
CA SER A 552 1.68 14.50 35.06
C SER A 552 0.65 13.41 34.73
N THR A 553 0.05 13.41 33.53
CA THR A 553 -1.06 12.49 33.19
C THR A 553 -0.65 11.03 33.35
N THR A 554 -1.42 10.30 34.14
CA THR A 554 -1.28 8.85 34.36
C THR A 554 -2.55 8.14 33.91
N ILE A 555 -2.42 7.02 33.21
CA ILE A 555 -3.57 6.26 32.72
C ILE A 555 -4.43 5.70 33.88
N ASN A 556 -5.74 5.62 33.65
CA ASN A 556 -6.71 5.15 34.65
C ASN A 556 -6.97 3.64 34.61
N THR A 557 -6.34 2.92 33.67
CA THR A 557 -6.50 1.49 33.46
C THR A 557 -5.16 0.78 33.59
N SER A 558 -5.16 -0.40 34.20
CA SER A 558 -3.95 -1.14 34.49
C SER A 558 -3.27 -1.69 33.23
N LYS A 559 -1.96 -1.94 33.34
CA LYS A 559 -1.10 -2.35 32.22
C LYS A 559 -1.44 -3.69 31.59
N GLU A 560 -2.18 -4.55 32.30
CA GLU A 560 -2.65 -5.84 31.77
C GLU A 560 -4.06 -5.76 31.19
N MET A 561 -4.83 -4.72 31.53
CA MET A 561 -6.16 -4.47 30.96
C MET A 561 -6.11 -3.57 29.72
N THR A 562 -5.07 -2.75 29.60
CA THR A 562 -4.84 -1.78 28.51
C THR A 562 -4.17 -2.30 27.22
N PRO A 563 -3.33 -3.35 27.20
CA PRO A 563 -2.40 -3.58 26.09
C PRO A 563 -3.11 -4.12 24.84
N PHE A 564 -2.37 -4.20 23.73
CA PHE A 564 -2.82 -4.89 22.53
C PHE A 564 -2.84 -6.40 22.81
N SER A 565 -3.80 -7.12 22.25
CA SER A 565 -4.07 -8.53 22.57
C SER A 565 -2.93 -9.50 22.20
N THR A 566 -1.96 -9.06 21.42
CA THR A 566 -0.74 -9.81 21.02
C THR A 566 0.56 -9.23 21.56
N PHE A 567 0.48 -8.18 22.38
CA PHE A 567 1.65 -7.45 22.85
C PHE A 567 1.48 -6.99 24.30
N PRO A 568 1.77 -7.86 25.28
CA PRO A 568 1.68 -7.49 26.69
C PRO A 568 2.66 -6.36 27.03
N ALA A 569 2.28 -5.49 27.97
CA ALA A 569 3.18 -4.48 28.48
C ALA A 569 4.42 -5.12 29.14
N PRO A 570 5.62 -4.51 29.03
CA PRO A 570 6.82 -5.03 29.67
C PRO A 570 6.61 -5.34 31.16
N LYS A 571 7.15 -6.47 31.62
CA LYS A 571 6.91 -6.98 32.98
C LYS A 571 7.28 -5.96 34.06
N HIS A 572 8.35 -5.20 33.87
CA HIS A 572 8.85 -4.20 34.82
C HIS A 572 8.09 -2.86 34.79
N PHE A 573 7.18 -2.63 33.83
CA PHE A 573 6.41 -1.39 33.79
C PHE A 573 5.44 -1.29 34.98
N PRO A 574 5.15 -0.07 35.47
CA PRO A 574 4.17 0.14 36.53
C PRO A 574 2.77 -0.26 36.06
N ASN A 575 1.92 -0.70 36.99
CA ASN A 575 0.55 -1.10 36.67
C ASN A 575 -0.27 0.06 36.09
N TYR A 576 -0.13 1.28 36.64
CA TYR A 576 -0.70 2.49 36.04
C TYR A 576 0.45 3.30 35.45
N MET A 577 0.49 3.38 34.12
CA MET A 577 1.57 4.00 33.39
C MET A 577 1.39 5.52 33.29
N HIS A 578 2.44 6.25 33.67
CA HIS A 578 2.60 7.66 33.30
C HIS A 578 2.57 7.81 31.77
N ASN A 579 2.18 8.98 31.25
CA ASN A 579 2.11 9.23 29.81
C ASN A 579 3.41 8.88 29.07
N THR A 580 4.58 9.15 29.67
CA THR A 580 5.89 8.78 29.11
C THR A 580 6.05 7.27 28.94
N LYS A 581 5.59 6.47 29.91
CA LYS A 581 5.60 5.00 29.83
C LYS A 581 4.53 4.46 28.87
N MET A 582 3.39 5.12 28.75
CA MET A 582 2.40 4.81 27.72
C MET A 582 2.96 5.07 26.31
N ALA A 583 3.63 6.21 26.10
CA ALA A 583 4.29 6.55 24.84
C ALA A 583 5.42 5.57 24.51
N GLU A 584 6.22 5.16 25.50
CA GLU A 584 7.25 4.12 25.36
C GLU A 584 6.64 2.79 24.93
N TYR A 585 5.58 2.32 25.59
CA TYR A 585 4.86 1.10 25.21
C TYR A 585 4.32 1.16 23.77
N LEU A 586 3.69 2.28 23.38
CA LEU A 586 3.17 2.46 22.02
C LEU A 586 4.30 2.54 20.99
N SER A 587 5.43 3.14 21.33
CA SER A 587 6.63 3.18 20.48
C SER A 587 7.18 1.78 20.22
N LEU A 588 7.31 0.95 21.28
CA LEU A 588 7.74 -0.44 21.18
C LEU A 588 6.77 -1.27 20.31
N TYR A 589 5.47 -1.05 20.46
CA TYR A 589 4.48 -1.71 19.63
C TYR A 589 4.57 -1.28 18.15
N ALA A 590 4.78 0.00 17.90
CA ALA A 590 4.97 0.54 16.56
C ALA A 590 6.21 -0.08 15.86
N ASP A 591 7.30 -0.34 16.61
CA ASP A 591 8.47 -1.06 16.10
C ASP A 591 8.12 -2.52 15.78
N LYS A 592 7.43 -3.19 16.71
CA LYS A 592 7.03 -4.60 16.56
C LYS A 592 6.17 -4.86 15.32
N ILE A 593 5.31 -3.91 14.95
CA ILE A 593 4.41 -4.05 13.81
C ILE A 593 4.98 -3.45 12.51
N GLY A 594 6.07 -2.68 12.59
CA GLY A 594 6.70 -2.03 11.44
C GLY A 594 5.90 -0.87 10.85
N ILE A 595 5.07 -0.16 11.64
CA ILE A 595 4.20 0.91 11.12
C ILE A 595 4.99 2.14 10.64
N ARG A 596 6.22 2.34 11.12
CA ARG A 596 7.05 3.52 10.77
C ARG A 596 7.32 3.63 9.27
N ASP A 597 7.43 2.52 8.57
CA ASP A 597 7.66 2.51 7.12
C ASP A 597 6.39 2.85 6.31
N HIS A 598 5.22 2.89 6.96
CA HIS A 598 3.92 3.09 6.32
C HIS A 598 3.21 4.37 6.74
N VAL A 599 3.77 5.09 7.73
CA VAL A 599 3.22 6.36 8.19
C VAL A 599 3.82 7.51 7.40
N LYS A 600 2.97 8.37 6.89
CA LYS A 600 3.30 9.68 6.35
C LYS A 600 3.01 10.70 7.45
N LEU A 601 4.06 11.08 8.17
CA LEU A 601 4.00 12.13 9.20
C LEU A 601 3.83 13.50 8.53
N ARG A 602 3.32 14.48 9.26
CA ARG A 602 3.06 15.84 8.75
C ARG A 602 2.20 15.84 7.47
N HIS A 603 1.27 14.90 7.40
CA HIS A 603 0.27 14.79 6.34
C HIS A 603 -1.14 14.93 6.92
N GLU A 604 -1.84 15.98 6.53
CA GLU A 604 -3.20 16.26 6.98
C GLU A 604 -4.23 15.81 5.94
N ILE A 605 -5.30 15.17 6.39
CA ILE A 605 -6.46 14.88 5.53
C ILE A 605 -7.39 16.09 5.57
N ILE A 606 -7.52 16.76 4.43
CA ILE A 606 -8.41 17.94 4.28
C ILE A 606 -9.84 17.49 4.01
N ASP A 607 -10.01 16.47 3.17
CA ASP A 607 -11.32 15.99 2.73
C ASP A 607 -11.33 14.49 2.46
N CYS A 608 -12.48 13.87 2.69
CA CYS A 608 -12.77 12.48 2.41
C CYS A 608 -14.19 12.37 1.86
N GLN A 609 -14.28 11.97 0.59
CA GLN A 609 -15.53 11.90 -0.15
C GLN A 609 -15.65 10.56 -0.90
N GLN A 610 -16.88 10.20 -1.25
CA GLN A 610 -17.15 9.04 -2.10
C GLN A 610 -16.48 9.25 -3.46
N ASN A 611 -15.79 8.23 -3.99
CA ASN A 611 -15.19 8.34 -5.32
C ASN A 611 -16.26 8.28 -6.41
N THR A 612 -15.92 8.67 -7.64
CA THR A 612 -16.86 8.73 -8.78
C THR A 612 -17.55 7.39 -9.10
N ASP A 613 -16.93 6.27 -8.72
CA ASP A 613 -17.43 4.91 -8.92
C ASP A 613 -17.86 4.23 -7.60
N TYR A 614 -18.15 5.01 -6.56
CA TYR A 614 -18.51 4.49 -5.23
C TYR A 614 -19.75 3.58 -5.27
N GLU A 615 -20.72 3.88 -6.11
CA GLU A 615 -21.96 3.09 -6.21
C GLU A 615 -21.70 1.61 -6.51
N GLU A 616 -20.69 1.31 -7.32
CA GLU A 616 -20.30 -0.05 -7.69
C GLU A 616 -19.20 -0.60 -6.78
N THR A 617 -18.24 0.24 -6.40
CA THR A 617 -16.97 -0.22 -5.79
C THR A 617 -16.85 0.04 -4.30
N GLY A 618 -17.58 1.03 -3.76
CA GLY A 618 -17.44 1.50 -2.39
C GLY A 618 -16.13 2.25 -2.10
N ARG A 619 -15.40 2.72 -3.12
CA ARG A 619 -14.11 3.39 -2.98
C ARG A 619 -14.22 4.85 -2.55
N TRP A 620 -13.22 5.30 -1.80
CA TRP A 620 -13.14 6.65 -1.24
C TRP A 620 -12.01 7.45 -1.88
N ARG A 621 -12.23 8.74 -2.09
CA ARG A 621 -11.20 9.70 -2.50
C ARG A 621 -10.84 10.56 -1.29
N LEU A 622 -9.56 10.58 -0.93
CA LEU A 622 -9.01 11.43 0.12
C LEU A 622 -8.16 12.53 -0.50
N THR A 623 -8.35 13.76 -0.04
CA THR A 623 -7.49 14.90 -0.37
C THR A 623 -6.50 15.10 0.78
N VAL A 624 -5.21 14.96 0.48
CA VAL A 624 -4.11 14.96 1.44
C VAL A 624 -3.27 16.21 1.23
N ARG A 625 -2.93 16.91 2.33
CA ARG A 625 -1.92 17.98 2.37
C ARG A 625 -0.65 17.48 3.00
N ASP A 626 0.41 17.43 2.21
CA ASP A 626 1.78 17.30 2.68
C ASP A 626 2.24 18.68 3.18
N ILE A 627 2.43 18.81 4.51
CA ILE A 627 2.74 20.07 5.17
C ILE A 627 4.18 20.51 4.88
N ASP A 628 5.10 19.57 4.69
CA ASP A 628 6.52 19.88 4.50
C ASP A 628 6.84 20.38 3.10
N ASN A 629 6.13 19.86 2.10
CA ASN A 629 6.30 20.24 0.69
C ASN A 629 5.20 21.19 0.17
N ASP A 630 4.29 21.64 1.04
CA ASP A 630 3.07 22.42 0.72
C ASP A 630 2.32 21.89 -0.53
N ARG A 631 2.21 20.56 -0.62
CA ARG A 631 1.60 19.87 -1.75
C ARG A 631 0.25 19.31 -1.36
N VAL A 632 -0.76 19.54 -2.19
CA VAL A 632 -2.08 18.91 -2.05
C VAL A 632 -2.29 17.92 -3.18
N PHE A 633 -2.72 16.71 -2.85
CA PHE A 633 -3.01 15.67 -3.85
C PHE A 633 -4.16 14.76 -3.43
N ASP A 634 -4.83 14.19 -4.42
CA ASP A 634 -5.89 13.21 -4.22
C ASP A 634 -5.33 11.77 -4.26
N GLN A 635 -5.92 10.89 -3.45
CA GLN A 635 -5.64 9.47 -3.52
C GLN A 635 -6.90 8.63 -3.24
N VAL A 636 -7.06 7.56 -4.02
CA VAL A 636 -8.21 6.66 -3.94
C VAL A 636 -7.89 5.42 -3.10
N PHE A 637 -8.85 4.98 -2.30
CA PHE A 637 -8.75 3.87 -1.35
C PHE A 637 -9.99 2.97 -1.41
N ASP A 638 -9.79 1.67 -1.18
CA ASP A 638 -10.87 0.68 -1.07
C ASP A 638 -11.58 0.74 0.28
N GLY A 639 -10.96 1.32 1.30
CA GLY A 639 -11.59 1.62 2.56
C GLY A 639 -10.82 2.60 3.44
N VAL A 640 -11.50 3.16 4.43
CA VAL A 640 -11.01 4.25 5.28
C VAL A 640 -11.25 3.92 6.76
N MET A 641 -10.23 4.02 7.58
CA MET A 641 -10.31 3.88 9.04
C MET A 641 -9.99 5.22 9.71
N VAL A 642 -11.02 5.87 10.25
CA VAL A 642 -10.90 7.16 10.95
C VAL A 642 -10.43 6.90 12.39
N CYS A 643 -9.20 7.31 12.69
CA CYS A 643 -8.49 7.04 13.95
C CYS A 643 -8.03 8.32 14.66
N THR A 644 -8.65 9.48 14.36
CA THR A 644 -8.26 10.81 14.87
C THR A 644 -8.61 11.03 16.35
N GLY A 645 -9.40 10.13 16.95
CA GLY A 645 -9.92 10.31 18.31
C GLY A 645 -11.02 11.38 18.40
N HIS A 646 -11.42 11.72 19.63
CA HIS A 646 -12.56 12.61 19.89
C HIS A 646 -12.30 13.68 20.98
N ASN A 647 -11.08 13.76 21.52
CA ASN A 647 -10.69 14.69 22.58
C ASN A 647 -9.76 15.80 22.06
N ASN A 648 -10.09 16.39 20.91
CA ASN A 648 -9.26 17.38 20.23
C ASN A 648 -9.84 18.79 20.19
N LYS A 649 -11.17 18.95 20.20
CA LYS A 649 -11.82 20.27 20.17
C LYS A 649 -12.37 20.63 21.56
N PRO A 650 -11.77 21.58 22.29
CA PRO A 650 -12.26 22.02 23.60
C PRO A 650 -13.72 22.48 23.58
N SER A 651 -14.49 22.13 24.62
CA SER A 651 -15.84 22.65 24.83
C SER A 651 -15.80 23.75 25.89
N MET A 652 -15.91 25.02 25.46
CA MET A 652 -15.83 26.19 26.33
C MET A 652 -17.22 26.84 26.51
N PRO A 653 -17.95 26.53 27.59
CA PRO A 653 -19.21 27.23 27.88
C PRO A 653 -18.95 28.68 28.30
N THR A 654 -19.91 29.56 28.00
CA THR A 654 -19.90 30.96 28.41
C THR A 654 -20.79 31.17 29.63
N PHE A 655 -20.30 31.92 30.62
CA PHE A 655 -21.04 32.26 31.83
C PHE A 655 -21.43 33.74 31.85
N LYS A 656 -22.43 34.09 32.67
CA LYS A 656 -22.85 35.48 32.87
C LYS A 656 -21.67 36.31 33.37
N ASN A 657 -21.48 37.50 32.78
CA ASN A 657 -20.44 38.46 33.12
C ASN A 657 -18.99 37.95 32.98
N GLN A 658 -18.76 36.83 32.27
CA GLN A 658 -17.41 36.25 32.12
C GLN A 658 -16.40 37.22 31.46
N HIS A 659 -16.87 38.11 30.59
CA HIS A 659 -16.04 39.14 29.95
C HIS A 659 -15.54 40.23 30.91
N LEU A 660 -16.14 40.36 32.11
CA LEU A 660 -15.69 41.32 33.13
C LEU A 660 -14.50 40.81 33.94
N PHE A 661 -14.25 39.50 33.93
CA PHE A 661 -13.21 38.88 34.75
C PHE A 661 -11.82 39.28 34.27
N LYS A 662 -11.03 39.88 35.16
CA LYS A 662 -9.67 40.37 34.88
C LYS A 662 -8.61 39.26 34.95
N GLY A 663 -8.94 38.12 35.56
CA GLY A 663 -8.05 36.97 35.67
C GLY A 663 -7.99 36.11 34.41
N ARG A 664 -7.20 35.02 34.45
CA ARG A 664 -7.05 34.11 33.30
C ARG A 664 -8.20 33.10 33.23
N VAL A 665 -8.79 32.91 32.05
CA VAL A 665 -9.70 31.78 31.78
C VAL A 665 -9.08 30.90 30.71
N MET A 666 -8.98 29.59 30.97
CA MET A 666 -8.42 28.62 30.02
C MET A 666 -9.20 27.30 30.05
N HIS A 667 -9.07 26.48 29.01
CA HIS A 667 -9.57 25.11 29.02
C HIS A 667 -8.52 24.14 29.58
N ALA A 668 -8.94 23.01 30.14
CA ALA A 668 -8.02 21.95 30.60
C ALA A 668 -7.15 21.34 29.47
N HIS A 669 -7.49 21.59 28.21
CA HIS A 669 -6.68 21.18 27.04
C HIS A 669 -5.39 22.02 26.94
N ALA A 670 -5.45 23.28 27.36
CA ALA A 670 -4.34 24.22 27.41
C ALA A 670 -3.47 24.07 28.67
N PHE A 671 -3.98 23.37 29.69
CA PHE A 671 -3.26 23.15 30.94
C PHE A 671 -2.18 22.08 30.77
N LYS A 672 -0.91 22.45 31.00
CA LYS A 672 0.24 21.56 30.85
C LYS A 672 0.84 21.14 32.18
N ASP A 673 1.06 22.08 33.09
CA ASP A 673 1.55 21.86 34.45
C ASP A 673 1.07 23.00 35.37
N ASN A 674 1.50 22.96 36.63
CA ASN A 674 1.16 23.96 37.63
C ASN A 674 2.11 25.18 37.65
N THR A 675 3.04 25.30 36.69
CA THR A 675 3.99 26.40 36.65
C THR A 675 3.26 27.73 36.42
N GLY A 676 3.56 28.74 37.24
CA GLY A 676 2.95 30.07 37.12
C GLY A 676 1.59 30.21 37.79
N PHE A 677 1.21 29.25 38.65
CA PHE A 677 0.02 29.34 39.52
C PHE A 677 0.37 29.53 41.01
N ASP A 678 1.66 29.64 41.35
CA ASP A 678 2.12 29.91 42.72
C ASP A 678 1.48 31.17 43.29
N GLY A 679 0.94 31.07 44.51
CA GLY A 679 0.25 32.17 45.19
C GLY A 679 -1.14 32.51 44.64
N GLN A 680 -1.61 31.87 43.56
CA GLN A 680 -2.91 32.17 42.94
C GLN A 680 -4.04 31.31 43.53
N ARG A 681 -5.23 31.90 43.59
CA ARG A 681 -6.49 31.20 43.88
C ARG A 681 -7.13 30.79 42.57
N VAL A 682 -7.37 29.50 42.39
CA VAL A 682 -7.85 28.97 41.10
C VAL A 682 -9.20 28.28 41.26
N VAL A 683 -10.11 28.51 40.32
CA VAL A 683 -11.37 27.78 40.20
C VAL A 683 -11.25 26.77 39.05
N VAL A 684 -11.52 25.49 39.32
CA VAL A 684 -11.59 24.44 38.30
C VAL A 684 -13.06 24.08 38.08
N VAL A 685 -13.54 24.19 36.84
CA VAL A 685 -14.95 24.01 36.50
C VAL A 685 -15.16 22.64 35.86
N GLY A 686 -15.96 21.80 36.52
CA GLY A 686 -16.30 20.47 36.06
C GLY A 686 -15.49 19.37 36.76
N ILE A 687 -16.19 18.27 37.09
CA ILE A 687 -15.62 17.13 37.83
C ILE A 687 -15.49 15.87 36.95
N GLY A 688 -14.85 16.03 35.79
CA GLY A 688 -14.35 14.88 35.01
C GLY A 688 -12.96 14.45 35.49
N ASN A 689 -12.39 13.41 34.86
CA ASN A 689 -11.00 12.98 35.12
C ASN A 689 -10.01 14.16 35.03
N SER A 690 -10.07 14.95 33.95
CA SER A 690 -9.22 16.14 33.80
C SER A 690 -9.46 17.19 34.89
N GLY A 691 -10.71 17.45 35.29
CA GLY A 691 -11.01 18.45 36.31
C GLY A 691 -10.50 18.06 37.69
N GLY A 692 -10.65 16.80 38.07
CA GLY A 692 -10.07 16.27 39.30
C GLY A 692 -8.55 16.32 39.31
N ASP A 693 -7.92 15.86 38.22
CA ASP A 693 -6.47 15.82 38.09
C ASP A 693 -5.86 17.24 38.12
N VAL A 694 -6.44 18.20 37.37
CA VAL A 694 -6.02 19.61 37.39
C VAL A 694 -6.21 20.23 38.77
N ALA A 695 -7.34 19.97 39.44
CA ALA A 695 -7.58 20.50 40.78
C ALA A 695 -6.57 19.96 41.80
N VAL A 696 -6.21 18.69 41.70
CA VAL A 696 -5.16 18.09 42.54
C VAL A 696 -3.80 18.70 42.22
N GLU A 697 -3.41 18.75 40.94
CA GLU A 697 -2.11 19.28 40.49
C GLU A 697 -1.88 20.73 40.94
N LEU A 698 -2.89 21.60 40.76
CA LEU A 698 -2.86 22.99 41.21
C LEU A 698 -2.78 23.11 42.73
N SER A 699 -3.43 22.20 43.47
CA SER A 699 -3.44 22.23 44.94
C SER A 699 -2.07 21.98 45.59
N HIS A 700 -1.06 21.63 44.82
CA HIS A 700 0.33 21.52 45.28
C HIS A 700 1.01 22.89 45.44
N VAL A 701 0.62 23.90 44.66
CA VAL A 701 1.28 25.22 44.61
C VAL A 701 0.35 26.38 44.96
N CYS A 702 -0.94 26.23 44.67
CA CYS A 702 -1.94 27.25 44.94
C CYS A 702 -2.30 27.28 46.43
N PRO A 703 -2.41 28.47 47.06
CA PRO A 703 -2.95 28.59 48.42
C PRO A 703 -4.37 28.04 48.55
N LYS A 704 -5.18 28.10 47.48
CA LYS A 704 -6.54 27.57 47.47
C LYS A 704 -7.00 27.21 46.06
N VAL A 705 -7.60 26.03 45.92
CA VAL A 705 -8.28 25.61 44.69
C VAL A 705 -9.77 25.36 44.98
N TYR A 706 -10.65 25.92 44.17
CA TYR A 706 -12.09 25.68 44.25
C TYR A 706 -12.52 24.76 43.11
N LEU A 707 -13.02 23.57 43.43
CA LEU A 707 -13.53 22.62 42.43
C LEU A 707 -15.06 22.80 42.30
N SER A 708 -15.48 23.46 41.23
CA SER A 708 -16.89 23.74 40.94
C SER A 708 -17.55 22.56 40.23
N THR A 709 -18.67 22.09 40.77
CA THR A 709 -19.47 21.03 40.16
C THR A 709 -20.97 21.25 40.34
N ARG A 710 -21.72 21.15 39.25
CA ARG A 710 -23.19 21.25 39.26
C ARG A 710 -23.88 20.01 39.81
N THR A 711 -23.31 18.83 39.58
CA THR A 711 -23.99 17.55 39.87
C THR A 711 -23.29 16.68 40.89
N GLY A 712 -22.03 16.96 41.25
CA GLY A 712 -21.16 16.00 41.92
C GLY A 712 -20.76 14.83 41.00
N SER A 713 -19.94 13.91 41.51
CA SER A 713 -19.55 12.66 40.86
C SER A 713 -19.06 11.63 41.87
N TRP A 714 -19.18 10.36 41.52
CA TRP A 714 -18.61 9.25 42.28
C TRP A 714 -17.12 9.11 41.96
N VAL A 715 -16.26 9.19 42.98
CA VAL A 715 -14.81 9.09 42.83
C VAL A 715 -14.37 7.65 43.08
N CYS A 716 -13.81 7.04 42.05
CA CYS A 716 -13.18 5.72 42.09
C CYS A 716 -11.65 5.84 42.27
N TYR A 717 -11.05 4.70 42.63
CA TYR A 717 -9.63 4.59 42.96
C TYR A 717 -8.94 3.61 42.02
N ARG A 718 -7.66 3.88 41.73
CA ARG A 718 -6.77 2.93 41.05
C ARG A 718 -6.36 1.82 42.00
N VAL A 719 -6.10 2.17 43.27
CA VAL A 719 -5.69 1.22 44.31
C VAL A 719 -6.90 0.52 44.92
N GLY A 720 -7.09 -0.76 44.55
CA GLY A 720 -8.12 -1.63 45.08
C GLY A 720 -7.72 -2.36 46.37
N HIS A 721 -8.52 -3.36 46.75
CA HIS A 721 -8.28 -4.14 47.96
C HIS A 721 -6.94 -4.88 47.91
N GLY A 722 -6.17 -4.82 49.00
CA GLY A 722 -4.83 -5.41 49.09
C GLY A 722 -3.78 -4.72 48.21
N GLY A 723 -4.02 -3.48 47.77
CA GLY A 723 -3.07 -2.71 46.96
C GLY A 723 -3.05 -3.07 45.47
N ARG A 724 -3.91 -3.97 45.01
CA ARG A 724 -3.97 -4.42 43.61
C ARG A 724 -4.75 -3.44 42.73
N PRO A 725 -4.52 -3.43 41.40
CA PRO A 725 -5.27 -2.59 40.48
C PRO A 725 -6.78 -2.87 40.51
N PHE A 726 -7.59 -1.84 40.76
CA PHE A 726 -9.03 -1.97 40.96
C PHE A 726 -9.78 -2.55 39.75
N ASP A 727 -9.40 -2.15 38.54
CA ASP A 727 -9.98 -2.63 37.29
C ASP A 727 -9.75 -4.14 37.08
N SER A 728 -8.58 -4.67 37.43
CA SER A 728 -8.28 -6.11 37.38
C SER A 728 -9.14 -6.94 38.37
N MET A 729 -9.71 -6.30 39.38
CA MET A 729 -10.63 -6.90 40.34
C MET A 729 -12.07 -6.82 39.86
N LEU A 730 -12.48 -5.68 39.30
CA LEU A 730 -13.85 -5.43 38.85
C LEU A 730 -14.16 -6.09 37.50
N LEU A 731 -13.26 -5.98 36.52
CA LEU A 731 -13.47 -6.44 35.14
C LEU A 731 -13.17 -7.93 34.98
N ARG A 732 -13.95 -8.77 35.66
CA ARG A 732 -13.88 -10.23 35.61
C ARG A 732 -15.18 -10.82 35.08
N ARG A 733 -15.10 -11.97 34.39
CA ARG A 733 -16.30 -12.58 33.77
C ARG A 733 -17.32 -13.04 34.81
N TRP A 734 -16.89 -13.59 35.94
CA TRP A 734 -17.79 -13.96 37.02
C TRP A 734 -18.49 -12.75 37.65
N VAL A 735 -17.77 -11.62 37.89
CA VAL A 735 -18.36 -10.37 38.39
C VAL A 735 -19.39 -9.84 37.40
N ASN A 736 -19.04 -9.79 36.12
CA ASN A 736 -19.96 -9.38 35.06
C ASN A 736 -21.18 -10.30 34.97
N THR A 737 -21.01 -11.61 35.21
CA THR A 737 -22.12 -12.57 35.26
C THR A 737 -23.05 -12.24 36.43
N MET A 738 -22.51 -12.02 37.64
CA MET A 738 -23.33 -11.60 38.80
C MET A 738 -24.06 -10.28 38.54
N PHE A 739 -23.37 -9.27 37.99
CA PHE A 739 -23.96 -7.97 37.69
C PHE A 739 -25.08 -8.04 36.64
N ASN A 740 -25.04 -9.00 35.72
CA ASN A 740 -26.13 -9.22 34.76
C ASN A 740 -27.35 -9.89 35.40
N PHE A 741 -27.18 -10.66 36.48
CA PHE A 741 -28.30 -11.31 37.19
C PHE A 741 -28.93 -10.39 38.24
N TRP A 742 -28.21 -9.40 38.76
CA TRP A 742 -28.71 -8.49 39.78
C TRP A 742 -29.43 -7.28 39.17
N PRO A 743 -30.52 -6.77 39.80
CA PRO A 743 -31.14 -5.52 39.39
C PRO A 743 -30.15 -4.35 39.43
N PHE A 744 -30.21 -3.45 38.44
CA PHE A 744 -29.30 -2.30 38.31
C PHE A 744 -29.19 -1.45 39.60
N GLY A 745 -30.31 -1.27 40.31
CA GLY A 745 -30.35 -0.54 41.58
C GLY A 745 -29.58 -1.22 42.71
N LEU A 746 -29.57 -2.55 42.76
CA LEU A 746 -28.80 -3.32 43.75
C LEU A 746 -27.30 -3.25 43.43
N VAL A 747 -26.92 -3.49 42.17
CA VAL A 747 -25.52 -3.38 41.70
C VAL A 747 -24.94 -2.01 42.00
N SER A 748 -25.72 -0.96 41.72
CA SER A 748 -25.34 0.43 42.02
C SER A 748 -25.20 0.64 43.53
N SER A 749 -26.15 0.18 44.35
CA SER A 749 -26.12 0.40 45.80
C SER A 749 -24.94 -0.30 46.48
N VAL A 750 -24.60 -1.53 46.05
CA VAL A 750 -23.41 -2.25 46.55
C VAL A 750 -22.13 -1.51 46.16
N SER A 751 -22.05 -1.04 44.93
CA SER A 751 -20.87 -0.30 44.43
C SER A 751 -20.73 1.07 45.12
N GLU A 752 -21.82 1.79 45.33
CA GLU A 752 -21.87 3.04 46.09
C GLU A 752 -21.48 2.82 47.56
N GLY A 753 -21.92 1.71 48.17
CA GLY A 753 -21.51 1.31 49.52
C GLY A 753 -19.99 1.10 49.59
N TYR A 754 -19.43 0.35 48.65
CA TYR A 754 -17.99 0.11 48.54
C TYR A 754 -17.19 1.42 48.39
N LEU A 755 -17.62 2.33 47.53
CA LEU A 755 -16.96 3.64 47.37
C LEU A 755 -17.06 4.49 48.64
N ASN A 756 -18.21 4.46 49.33
CA ASN A 756 -18.40 5.19 50.59
C ASN A 756 -17.62 4.60 51.77
N MET A 757 -17.28 3.32 51.75
CA MET A 757 -16.37 2.72 52.76
C MET A 757 -14.99 3.36 52.73
N ARG A 758 -14.54 3.87 51.57
CA ARG A 758 -13.26 4.56 51.46
C ARG A 758 -13.34 5.99 51.99
N PHE A 759 -14.39 6.72 51.62
CA PHE A 759 -14.74 8.02 52.17
C PHE A 759 -16.20 8.37 51.85
N ASN A 760 -16.87 9.08 52.75
CA ASN A 760 -18.28 9.41 52.57
C ASN A 760 -18.45 10.55 51.55
N HIS A 761 -18.98 10.25 50.37
CA HIS A 761 -19.15 11.24 49.29
C HIS A 761 -20.13 12.36 49.65
N LYS A 762 -21.10 12.12 50.54
CA LYS A 762 -22.03 13.15 51.00
C LYS A 762 -21.30 14.15 51.90
N LEU A 763 -20.46 13.66 52.81
CA LEU A 763 -19.66 14.50 53.72
C LEU A 763 -18.68 15.39 52.94
N TYR A 764 -18.13 14.90 51.83
CA TYR A 764 -17.15 15.61 51.00
C TYR A 764 -17.78 16.53 49.95
N GLY A 765 -19.12 16.66 49.92
CA GLY A 765 -19.83 17.49 48.95
C GLY A 765 -19.81 16.95 47.52
N LEU A 766 -19.49 15.67 47.32
CA LEU A 766 -19.32 15.04 45.99
C LEU A 766 -20.50 14.16 45.57
N LYS A 767 -21.35 13.73 46.51
CA LYS A 767 -22.45 12.79 46.23
C LYS A 767 -23.41 13.33 45.17
N PRO A 768 -23.51 12.68 44.00
CA PRO A 768 -24.46 13.11 42.98
C PRO A 768 -25.88 12.61 43.24
N LYS A 769 -26.85 13.18 42.51
CA LYS A 769 -28.25 12.70 42.47
C LYS A 769 -28.42 11.39 41.69
N HIS A 770 -27.49 11.07 40.79
CA HIS A 770 -27.53 9.87 39.94
C HIS A 770 -26.75 8.70 40.57
N ARG A 771 -27.04 7.48 40.09
CA ARG A 771 -26.37 6.24 40.53
C ARG A 771 -24.96 6.10 39.94
N VAL A 772 -24.08 5.34 40.58
CA VAL A 772 -22.65 5.23 40.17
C VAL A 772 -22.42 4.83 38.70
N TYR A 773 -23.24 3.96 38.13
CA TYR A 773 -23.10 3.55 36.72
C TYR A 773 -23.94 4.38 35.73
N SER A 774 -24.55 5.49 36.19
CA SER A 774 -25.32 6.44 35.37
C SER A 774 -24.50 7.62 34.87
N GLN A 775 -23.18 7.60 35.08
CA GLN A 775 -22.19 8.56 34.62
C GLN A 775 -20.87 7.82 34.32
N HIS A 776 -20.04 8.36 33.43
CA HIS A 776 -18.68 7.85 33.23
C HIS A 776 -17.87 7.87 34.52
N ILE A 777 -17.10 6.81 34.78
CA ILE A 777 -16.34 6.69 36.04
C ILE A 777 -15.24 7.76 36.12
N PHE A 778 -15.27 8.54 37.19
CA PHE A 778 -14.21 9.47 37.56
C PHE A 778 -13.23 8.78 38.50
N VAL A 779 -11.94 8.75 38.16
CA VAL A 779 -10.88 8.06 38.90
C VAL A 779 -9.85 9.07 39.37
N ASN A 780 -9.67 9.21 40.68
CA ASN A 780 -8.61 10.05 41.26
C ASN A 780 -8.28 9.60 42.68
N ASP A 781 -7.02 9.25 42.93
CA ASP A 781 -6.58 8.69 44.21
C ASP A 781 -6.33 9.77 45.28
N ASP A 782 -6.03 11.01 44.87
CA ASP A 782 -5.53 12.08 45.74
C ASP A 782 -6.60 13.13 46.10
N LEU A 783 -7.64 13.28 45.28
CA LEU A 783 -8.67 14.31 45.46
C LEU A 783 -9.30 14.29 46.87
N PRO A 784 -9.71 13.14 47.43
CA PRO A 784 -10.28 13.11 48.78
C PRO A 784 -9.30 13.62 49.84
N LYS A 785 -8.01 13.26 49.75
CA LYS A 785 -6.96 13.75 50.65
C LYS A 785 -6.81 15.27 50.52
N ARG A 786 -6.85 15.80 49.30
CA ARG A 786 -6.76 17.25 49.05
C ARG A 786 -7.96 18.02 49.59
N ILE A 787 -9.16 17.46 49.50
CA ILE A 787 -10.37 18.03 50.10
C ILE A 787 -10.26 18.03 51.63
N MET A 788 -9.85 16.90 52.23
CA MET A 788 -9.71 16.76 53.68
C MET A 788 -8.68 17.76 54.26
N SER A 789 -7.57 17.99 53.55
CA SER A 789 -6.57 18.99 53.93
C SER A 789 -7.00 20.45 53.70
N GLY A 790 -8.16 20.67 53.08
CA GLY A 790 -8.65 22.00 52.72
C GLY A 790 -7.92 22.66 51.54
N CYS A 791 -6.94 22.02 50.90
CA CYS A 791 -6.26 22.57 49.72
C CYS A 791 -7.22 22.72 48.53
N VAL A 792 -8.15 21.77 48.39
CA VAL A 792 -9.26 21.81 47.43
C VAL A 792 -10.58 21.99 48.17
N VAL A 793 -11.42 22.92 47.75
CA VAL A 793 -12.76 23.12 48.29
C VAL A 793 -13.79 22.90 47.20
N VAL A 794 -14.70 21.95 47.44
CA VAL A 794 -15.80 21.68 46.51
C VAL A 794 -16.85 22.80 46.61
N LYS A 795 -17.26 23.33 45.47
CA LYS A 795 -18.25 24.39 45.33
C LYS A 795 -19.36 24.00 44.35
N GLY A 796 -20.50 24.66 44.45
CA GLY A 796 -21.60 24.53 43.50
C GLY A 796 -21.26 25.06 42.11
N ASP A 797 -22.27 25.16 41.25
CA ASP A 797 -22.10 25.75 39.91
C ASP A 797 -21.82 27.26 39.99
N ILE A 798 -21.16 27.81 38.98
CA ILE A 798 -20.91 29.26 38.89
C ILE A 798 -22.19 29.94 38.42
N GLU A 799 -22.70 30.90 39.19
CA GLU A 799 -23.85 31.72 38.82
C GLU A 799 -23.44 32.86 37.89
N GLN A 800 -22.39 33.59 38.27
CA GLN A 800 -21.82 34.68 37.47
C GLN A 800 -20.37 34.96 37.83
N PHE A 801 -19.65 35.54 36.88
CA PHE A 801 -18.33 36.10 37.11
C PHE A 801 -18.44 37.53 37.64
N THR A 802 -17.42 37.94 38.38
CA THR A 802 -17.17 39.33 38.80
C THR A 802 -15.85 39.80 38.19
N GLU A 803 -15.43 41.03 38.46
CA GLU A 803 -14.12 41.50 37.97
C GLU A 803 -12.94 40.71 38.58
N ASN A 804 -13.05 40.28 39.83
CA ASN A 804 -11.94 39.70 40.61
C ASN A 804 -12.22 38.26 41.10
N GLY A 805 -13.25 37.60 40.59
CA GLY A 805 -13.68 36.31 41.10
C GLY A 805 -14.93 35.74 40.44
N VAL A 806 -15.58 34.84 41.18
CA VAL A 806 -16.84 34.20 40.80
C VAL A 806 -17.81 34.15 41.98
N ILE A 807 -19.10 34.21 41.68
CA ILE A 807 -20.18 33.93 42.64
C ILE A 807 -20.76 32.56 42.29
N PHE A 808 -20.73 31.64 43.25
CA PHE A 808 -21.35 30.33 43.11
C PHE A 808 -22.83 30.40 43.44
N HIS A 809 -23.62 29.53 42.84
CA HIS A 809 -25.04 29.45 43.11
C HIS A 809 -25.31 29.19 44.61
N GLY A 810 -26.06 30.09 45.23
CA GLY A 810 -26.40 30.04 46.66
C GLY A 810 -25.40 30.74 47.59
N ASP A 811 -24.26 31.20 47.08
CA ASP A 811 -23.34 32.05 47.82
C ASP A 811 -23.75 33.52 47.66
N SER A 812 -23.80 34.28 48.76
CA SER A 812 -24.10 35.73 48.73
C SER A 812 -22.86 36.60 48.49
N CYS A 813 -21.66 36.01 48.56
CA CYS A 813 -20.39 36.72 48.53
C CYS A 813 -19.51 36.24 47.36
N GLU A 814 -18.74 37.16 46.81
CA GLU A 814 -17.73 36.88 45.79
C GLU A 814 -16.62 35.96 46.35
N THR A 815 -16.32 34.88 45.62
CA THR A 815 -15.10 34.10 45.83
C THR A 815 -14.02 34.65 44.90
N ARG A 816 -13.05 35.39 45.47
CA ARG A 816 -11.91 35.91 44.70
C ARG A 816 -11.06 34.78 44.11
N CYS A 817 -10.72 34.90 42.83
CA CYS A 817 -9.82 34.00 42.13
C CYS A 817 -9.04 34.73 41.03
N ASP A 818 -7.83 34.26 40.76
CA ASP A 818 -6.91 34.83 39.78
C ASP A 818 -7.00 34.09 38.44
N ALA A 819 -7.44 32.82 38.47
CA ALA A 819 -7.63 32.01 37.27
C ALA A 819 -8.83 31.06 37.37
N VAL A 820 -9.39 30.73 36.21
CA VAL A 820 -10.45 29.73 36.02
C VAL A 820 -10.02 28.72 34.96
N VAL A 821 -9.97 27.43 35.32
CA VAL A 821 -9.68 26.32 34.40
C VAL A 821 -10.96 25.55 34.10
N MET A 822 -11.42 25.64 32.85
CA MET A 822 -12.59 24.95 32.35
C MET A 822 -12.25 23.50 31.99
N ALA A 823 -12.63 22.55 32.84
CA ALA A 823 -12.53 21.11 32.59
C ALA A 823 -13.88 20.56 32.11
N THR A 824 -14.46 21.23 31.11
CA THR A 824 -15.85 21.10 30.68
C THR A 824 -16.09 20.05 29.58
N GLY A 825 -15.01 19.50 29.01
CA GLY A 825 -15.03 18.37 28.08
C GLY A 825 -14.69 18.78 26.63
N TYR A 826 -15.02 17.92 25.68
CA TYR A 826 -14.64 18.09 24.28
C TYR A 826 -15.85 17.94 23.35
N GLU A 827 -15.82 18.62 22.21
CA GLU A 827 -16.73 18.41 21.09
C GLU A 827 -16.16 17.38 20.12
N ILE A 828 -17.02 16.51 19.60
CA ILE A 828 -16.64 15.59 18.52
C ILE A 828 -16.82 16.32 17.19
N SER A 829 -15.76 16.37 16.37
CA SER A 829 -15.77 17.04 15.07
C SER A 829 -14.87 16.34 14.06
N TYR A 830 -15.39 16.13 12.85
CA TYR A 830 -14.67 15.54 11.72
C TYR A 830 -14.86 16.44 10.48
N PRO A 831 -14.13 17.58 10.40
CA PRO A 831 -14.34 18.58 9.33
C PRO A 831 -14.10 18.01 7.92
N PHE A 832 -13.21 17.03 7.79
CA PHE A 832 -12.91 16.36 6.52
C PHE A 832 -14.00 15.37 6.03
N LEU A 833 -15.09 15.16 6.78
CA LEU A 833 -16.19 14.25 6.40
C LEU A 833 -17.45 14.97 5.90
N THR A 834 -17.39 16.29 5.68
CA THR A 834 -18.56 17.07 5.23
C THR A 834 -19.13 16.59 3.89
N ARG A 835 -18.30 16.02 3.01
CA ARG A 835 -18.70 15.45 1.71
C ARG A 835 -18.72 13.92 1.67
N ALA A 836 -18.72 13.25 2.82
CA ALA A 836 -18.66 11.79 2.90
C ALA A 836 -20.01 11.08 2.59
N GLY A 837 -21.10 11.84 2.44
CA GLY A 837 -22.42 11.32 2.08
C GLY A 837 -23.23 10.72 3.25
N PHE A 838 -22.91 11.11 4.50
CA PHE A 838 -23.72 10.81 5.69
C PHE A 838 -23.60 11.94 6.72
N THR A 839 -24.56 12.05 7.62
CA THR A 839 -24.57 13.14 8.61
C THR A 839 -23.85 12.73 9.89
N VAL A 840 -22.89 13.55 10.32
CA VAL A 840 -22.29 13.43 11.64
C VAL A 840 -23.02 14.36 12.61
N ASP A 841 -24.11 13.87 13.22
CA ASP A 841 -24.80 14.62 14.27
C ASP A 841 -24.00 14.62 15.57
N LYS A 842 -23.58 15.80 16.02
CA LYS A 842 -22.85 16.03 17.28
C LYS A 842 -23.59 15.51 18.52
N LYS A 843 -24.92 15.40 18.47
CA LYS A 843 -25.77 14.99 19.60
C LYS A 843 -26.17 13.50 19.55
N ASP A 844 -26.08 12.86 18.40
CA ASP A 844 -26.49 11.45 18.21
C ASP A 844 -25.73 10.78 17.06
N PHE A 845 -24.54 10.27 17.35
CA PHE A 845 -23.75 9.47 16.41
C PHE A 845 -24.46 8.14 16.10
N ASN A 846 -25.17 8.10 14.98
CA ASN A 846 -25.91 6.93 14.51
C ASN A 846 -24.98 5.86 13.91
N LEU A 847 -24.04 5.33 14.69
CA LEU A 847 -23.05 4.36 14.24
C LEU A 847 -23.34 2.95 14.79
N TYR A 848 -23.45 1.96 13.89
CA TYR A 848 -23.54 0.56 14.26
C TYR A 848 -22.30 0.15 15.06
N LYS A 849 -22.53 -0.26 16.31
CA LYS A 849 -21.50 -0.60 17.31
C LYS A 849 -20.47 0.51 17.55
N ASN A 850 -20.80 1.77 17.24
CA ASN A 850 -19.86 2.91 17.23
C ASN A 850 -18.71 2.76 16.22
N ILE A 851 -18.92 2.01 15.12
CA ILE A 851 -17.91 1.75 14.08
C ILE A 851 -18.40 2.22 12.70
N PHE A 852 -19.58 1.77 12.28
CA PHE A 852 -20.03 1.88 10.89
C PHE A 852 -21.26 2.76 10.75
N SER A 853 -21.30 3.63 9.73
CA SER A 853 -22.53 4.37 9.40
C SER A 853 -23.50 3.49 8.61
N PRO A 854 -24.73 3.24 9.10
CA PRO A 854 -25.74 2.49 8.36
C PRO A 854 -26.30 3.28 7.17
N GLU A 855 -26.10 4.60 7.10
CA GLU A 855 -26.57 5.45 6.00
C GLU A 855 -25.81 5.21 4.69
N LEU A 856 -24.62 4.63 4.77
CA LEU A 856 -23.79 4.30 3.61
C LEU A 856 -24.31 3.04 2.90
N LYS A 857 -24.32 3.08 1.55
CA LYS A 857 -24.57 1.91 0.70
C LYS A 857 -23.56 0.78 0.94
N HIS A 858 -22.28 1.14 1.09
CA HIS A 858 -21.17 0.22 1.36
C HIS A 858 -20.58 0.44 2.76
N PRO A 859 -21.33 0.16 3.84
CA PRO A 859 -20.99 0.61 5.19
C PRO A 859 -19.67 0.02 5.70
N HIS A 860 -19.29 -1.17 5.24
CA HIS A 860 -18.07 -1.86 5.63
C HIS A 860 -16.78 -1.21 5.08
N THR A 861 -16.88 -0.20 4.21
CA THR A 861 -15.73 0.48 3.58
C THR A 861 -15.24 1.70 4.36
N MET A 862 -16.00 2.20 5.34
CA MET A 862 -15.57 3.29 6.23
C MET A 862 -15.87 2.95 7.69
N ALA A 863 -14.86 3.02 8.56
CA ALA A 863 -14.99 2.74 9.98
C ALA A 863 -14.41 3.84 10.87
N PHE A 864 -15.11 4.14 11.96
CA PHE A 864 -14.61 4.95 13.07
C PHE A 864 -13.99 4.03 14.13
N ILE A 865 -12.71 4.24 14.44
CA ILE A 865 -11.94 3.37 15.34
C ILE A 865 -11.53 4.15 16.58
N GLY A 866 -11.88 3.62 17.75
CA GLY A 866 -11.67 4.26 19.04
C GLY A 866 -12.69 5.35 19.38
N LEU A 867 -13.76 5.49 18.59
CA LEU A 867 -14.91 6.35 18.92
C LEU A 867 -15.82 5.65 19.94
N VAL A 868 -15.29 5.37 21.12
CA VAL A 868 -15.95 4.62 22.17
C VAL A 868 -15.42 5.03 23.55
N LEU A 869 -16.30 5.06 24.56
CA LEU A 869 -15.95 5.30 25.95
C LEU A 869 -16.31 4.06 26.77
N PRO A 870 -15.40 3.08 26.90
CA PRO A 870 -15.66 1.93 27.74
C PRO A 870 -15.48 2.28 29.21
N ILE A 871 -16.28 1.63 30.08
CA ILE A 871 -15.93 1.47 31.49
C ILE A 871 -14.79 0.42 31.58
N GLY A 872 -13.59 0.84 31.19
CA GLY A 872 -12.42 -0.01 30.97
C GLY A 872 -11.44 0.64 29.99
N ALA A 873 -10.56 -0.16 29.37
CA ALA A 873 -9.55 0.36 28.46
C ALA A 873 -10.08 0.53 27.03
N VAL A 874 -9.76 1.66 26.38
CA VAL A 874 -10.14 1.96 24.99
C VAL A 874 -9.34 1.12 23.98
N LEU A 875 -8.06 0.89 24.25
CA LEU A 875 -7.12 0.31 23.29
C LEU A 875 -7.52 -1.11 22.84
N PRO A 876 -7.93 -2.04 23.74
CA PRO A 876 -8.52 -3.32 23.34
C PRO A 876 -9.80 -3.20 22.52
N CYS A 877 -10.66 -2.21 22.83
CA CYS A 877 -11.87 -1.97 22.07
C CYS A 877 -11.52 -1.52 20.64
N ALA A 878 -10.62 -0.54 20.49
CA ALA A 878 -10.15 -0.07 19.20
C ALA A 878 -9.47 -1.19 18.38
N GLU A 879 -8.71 -2.09 19.02
CA GLU A 879 -8.13 -3.26 18.35
C GLU A 879 -9.21 -4.20 17.82
N LEU A 880 -10.22 -4.57 18.62
CA LEU A 880 -11.29 -5.45 18.13
C LEU A 880 -12.17 -4.78 17.06
N GLN A 881 -12.43 -3.47 17.17
CA GLN A 881 -13.09 -2.70 16.10
C GLN A 881 -12.29 -2.80 14.79
N SER A 882 -10.96 -2.63 14.88
CA SER A 882 -10.03 -2.71 13.75
C SER A 882 -10.00 -4.10 13.11
N ARG A 883 -9.94 -5.15 13.93
CA ARG A 883 -9.99 -6.54 13.46
C ARG A 883 -11.31 -6.85 12.76
N TYR A 884 -12.42 -6.34 13.29
CA TYR A 884 -13.73 -6.58 12.67
C TYR A 884 -13.82 -5.91 11.30
N PHE A 885 -13.39 -4.66 11.18
CA PHE A 885 -13.25 -3.96 9.89
C PHE A 885 -12.39 -4.75 8.90
N ALA A 886 -11.18 -5.16 9.31
CA ALA A 886 -10.26 -5.85 8.43
C ALA A 886 -10.81 -7.20 7.93
N LEU A 887 -11.52 -7.94 8.79
CA LEU A 887 -12.17 -9.20 8.41
C LEU A 887 -13.36 -8.99 7.46
N LEU A 888 -14.12 -7.91 7.63
CA LEU A 888 -15.19 -7.51 6.69
C LEU A 888 -14.61 -7.15 5.33
N MET A 889 -13.57 -6.32 5.29
CA MET A 889 -12.86 -5.97 4.06
C MET A 889 -12.24 -7.19 3.39
N ALA A 890 -11.85 -8.22 4.15
CA ALA A 890 -11.30 -9.47 3.62
C ALA A 890 -12.40 -10.44 3.14
N ASN A 891 -13.68 -10.08 3.27
CA ASN A 891 -14.84 -10.95 3.03
C ASN A 891 -14.81 -12.25 3.86
N LYS A 892 -14.15 -12.25 5.03
CA LYS A 892 -14.06 -13.40 5.94
C LYS A 892 -15.23 -13.47 6.93
N VAL A 893 -15.87 -12.33 7.18
CA VAL A 893 -17.10 -12.22 7.98
C VAL A 893 -18.13 -11.40 7.20
N LYS A 894 -19.42 -11.61 7.49
CA LYS A 894 -20.52 -10.91 6.82
C LYS A 894 -20.98 -9.71 7.64
N MET A 895 -21.26 -8.61 6.95
CA MET A 895 -21.92 -7.44 7.54
C MET A 895 -23.38 -7.78 7.83
N PRO A 896 -23.96 -7.33 8.96
CA PRO A 896 -25.41 -7.41 9.18
C PRO A 896 -26.18 -6.56 8.16
N THR A 897 -27.47 -6.83 8.02
CA THR A 897 -28.34 -6.06 7.12
C THR A 897 -28.58 -4.64 7.67
N HIS A 898 -28.94 -3.70 6.78
CA HIS A 898 -29.29 -2.33 7.17
C HIS A 898 -30.33 -2.27 8.31
N GLN A 899 -31.39 -3.07 8.19
CA GLN A 899 -32.44 -3.15 9.22
C GLN A 899 -31.91 -3.68 10.57
N GLN A 900 -30.98 -4.64 10.56
CA GLN A 900 -30.36 -5.16 11.78
C GLN A 900 -29.50 -4.09 12.46
N MET A 901 -28.73 -3.31 11.68
CA MET A 901 -27.92 -2.21 12.21
C MET A 901 -28.79 -1.13 12.88
N ILE A 902 -29.84 -0.67 12.19
CA ILE A 902 -30.78 0.32 12.73
C ILE A 902 -31.48 -0.19 13.99
N LYS A 903 -31.88 -1.46 14.01
CA LYS A 903 -32.51 -2.09 15.19
C LYS A 903 -31.56 -2.14 16.39
N ASP A 904 -30.28 -2.46 16.17
CA ASP A 904 -29.26 -2.45 17.24
C ASP A 904 -29.05 -1.03 17.80
N ASN A 905 -28.91 -0.03 16.92
CA ASN A 905 -28.77 1.37 17.32
C ASN A 905 -29.97 1.85 18.14
N LYS A 906 -31.20 1.53 17.71
CA LYS A 906 -32.42 1.87 18.46
C LYS A 906 -32.44 1.20 19.84
N ARG A 907 -32.08 -0.09 19.93
CA ARG A 907 -32.00 -0.81 21.22
C ARG A 907 -30.98 -0.17 22.15
N ARG A 908 -29.80 0.19 21.63
CA ARG A 908 -28.75 0.89 22.37
C ARG A 908 -29.22 2.25 22.88
N ARG A 909 -29.90 3.05 22.04
CA ARG A 909 -30.47 4.36 22.44
C ARG A 909 -31.50 4.24 23.56
N VAL A 910 -32.41 3.27 23.49
CA VAL A 910 -33.38 3.02 24.56
C VAL A 910 -32.66 2.68 25.87
N TRP A 911 -31.65 1.80 25.80
CA TRP A 911 -30.86 1.45 26.97
C TRP A 911 -30.14 2.67 27.58
N LEU A 912 -29.50 3.50 26.75
CA LEU A 912 -28.82 4.72 27.20
C LEU A 912 -29.79 5.69 27.90
N LYS A 913 -30.97 5.94 27.32
CA LYS A 913 -32.00 6.82 27.90
C LYS A 913 -32.52 6.33 29.26
N GLN A 914 -32.56 5.01 29.47
CA GLN A 914 -33.00 4.42 30.74
C GLN A 914 -31.95 4.56 31.86
N HIS A 915 -30.66 4.56 31.52
CA HIS A 915 -29.58 4.47 32.50
C HIS A 915 -28.82 5.79 32.71
N PHE A 916 -28.85 6.71 31.75
CA PHE A 916 -28.12 7.99 31.78
C PHE A 916 -29.09 9.18 31.66
N PRO A 917 -29.24 10.02 32.69
CA PRO A 917 -30.11 11.20 32.64
C PRO A 917 -29.79 12.18 31.50
N ASN A 918 -28.51 12.33 31.16
CA ASN A 918 -28.01 13.16 30.04
C ASN A 918 -27.37 12.29 28.96
N TRP A 919 -28.12 11.30 28.45
CA TRP A 919 -27.60 10.24 27.58
C TRP A 919 -26.84 10.75 26.34
N GLN A 920 -27.13 11.95 25.82
CA GLN A 920 -26.42 12.53 24.66
C GLN A 920 -24.92 12.72 24.94
N LYS A 921 -24.57 13.17 26.16
CA LYS A 921 -23.17 13.31 26.61
C LYS A 921 -22.46 11.96 26.75
N TYR A 922 -23.24 10.89 26.96
CA TYR A 922 -22.77 9.53 27.25
C TYR A 922 -23.08 8.57 26.09
N SER A 923 -23.31 9.08 24.88
CA SER A 923 -23.73 8.29 23.71
C SER A 923 -22.69 7.24 23.30
N LEU A 924 -21.41 7.49 23.59
CA LEU A 924 -20.29 6.58 23.33
C LEU A 924 -20.06 5.53 24.43
N GLU A 925 -20.79 5.58 25.54
CA GLU A 925 -20.54 4.70 26.70
C GLU A 925 -20.80 3.21 26.39
N VAL A 926 -19.89 2.34 26.80
CA VAL A 926 -20.04 0.89 26.67
C VAL A 926 -19.54 0.15 27.91
N TYR A 927 -20.14 -0.99 28.22
CA TYR A 927 -19.56 -1.91 29.20
C TYR A 927 -18.47 -2.76 28.55
N TYR A 928 -17.25 -2.68 29.09
CA TYR A 928 -16.04 -3.25 28.50
C TYR A 928 -16.17 -4.71 28.08
N ILE A 929 -16.46 -5.64 29.00
CA ILE A 929 -16.53 -7.09 28.70
C ILE A 929 -17.65 -7.39 27.70
N LYS A 930 -18.82 -6.78 27.88
CA LYS A 930 -19.98 -7.00 27.00
C LYS A 930 -19.67 -6.54 25.57
N TYR A 931 -19.08 -5.36 25.42
CA TYR A 931 -18.74 -4.80 24.11
C TYR A 931 -17.66 -5.63 23.40
N LEU A 932 -16.59 -6.00 24.11
CA LEU A 932 -15.55 -6.87 23.55
C LEU A 932 -16.10 -8.24 23.15
N ASP A 933 -16.96 -8.85 23.99
CA ASP A 933 -17.60 -10.13 23.66
C ASP A 933 -18.57 -10.03 22.47
N GLU A 934 -19.30 -8.92 22.32
CA GLU A 934 -20.17 -8.69 21.15
C GLU A 934 -19.34 -8.65 19.86
N LEU A 935 -18.29 -7.83 19.81
CA LEU A 935 -17.39 -7.78 18.65
C LEU A 935 -16.68 -9.12 18.42
N ALA A 936 -16.22 -9.75 19.48
CA ALA A 936 -15.55 -11.04 19.39
C ALA A 936 -16.48 -12.15 18.88
N THR A 937 -17.78 -12.06 19.16
CA THR A 937 -18.79 -13.00 18.62
C THR A 937 -18.96 -12.79 17.13
N LEU A 938 -19.07 -11.53 16.66
CA LEU A 938 -19.19 -11.21 15.23
C LEU A 938 -17.98 -11.72 14.42
N MET A 939 -16.80 -11.76 15.04
CA MET A 939 -15.56 -12.25 14.43
C MET A 939 -15.29 -13.74 14.64
N GLY A 940 -16.03 -14.43 15.52
CA GLY A 940 -15.75 -15.82 15.89
C GLY A 940 -14.48 -16.00 16.75
N VAL A 941 -14.03 -14.95 17.46
CA VAL A 941 -12.81 -14.95 18.31
C VAL A 941 -13.13 -14.93 19.81
N LYS A 942 -14.43 -14.97 20.17
CA LYS A 942 -14.85 -15.07 21.58
C LYS A 942 -14.32 -16.38 22.19
N PRO A 943 -13.71 -16.36 23.39
CA PRO A 943 -13.24 -17.57 24.05
C PRO A 943 -14.38 -18.59 24.26
N LYS A 944 -14.15 -19.83 23.83
CA LYS A 944 -15.12 -20.92 24.00
C LYS A 944 -15.05 -21.49 25.42
N LEU A 945 -15.62 -20.77 26.41
CA LEU A 945 -15.53 -21.12 27.83
C LEU A 945 -15.97 -22.57 28.12
N PHE A 946 -17.09 -23.02 27.57
CA PHE A 946 -17.56 -24.40 27.77
C PHE A 946 -16.54 -25.45 27.30
N LYS A 947 -15.87 -25.21 26.15
CA LYS A 947 -14.79 -26.08 25.66
C LYS A 947 -13.61 -26.11 26.64
N TYR A 948 -13.16 -24.95 27.11
CA TYR A 948 -11.99 -24.88 27.99
C TYR A 948 -12.26 -25.47 29.38
N PHE A 949 -13.51 -25.45 29.86
CA PHE A 949 -13.87 -26.12 31.12
C PHE A 949 -13.45 -27.60 31.12
N PHE A 950 -13.66 -28.31 30.01
CA PHE A 950 -13.30 -29.73 29.89
C PHE A 950 -11.88 -29.97 29.36
N THR A 951 -11.37 -29.11 28.48
CA THR A 951 -10.09 -29.34 27.80
C THR A 951 -8.88 -28.70 28.48
N ASP A 952 -9.09 -27.60 29.21
CA ASP A 952 -8.02 -26.89 29.93
C ASP A 952 -8.59 -26.16 31.16
N PRO A 953 -8.89 -26.89 32.24
CA PRO A 953 -9.54 -26.33 33.43
C PRO A 953 -8.73 -25.18 34.07
N LYS A 954 -7.39 -25.24 33.95
CA LYS A 954 -6.49 -24.19 34.46
C LYS A 954 -6.69 -22.88 33.69
N LEU A 955 -6.70 -22.94 32.35
CA LEU A 955 -7.00 -21.77 31.52
C LEU A 955 -8.44 -21.29 31.76
N TRP A 956 -9.42 -22.20 31.80
CA TRP A 956 -10.82 -21.85 32.07
C TRP A 956 -10.99 -21.04 33.36
N SER A 957 -10.36 -21.48 34.44
CA SER A 957 -10.39 -20.77 35.73
C SER A 957 -9.84 -19.35 35.60
N HIS A 958 -8.74 -19.15 34.87
CA HIS A 958 -8.18 -17.82 34.62
C HIS A 958 -9.08 -16.96 33.73
N LEU A 959 -9.75 -17.55 32.74
CA LEU A 959 -10.71 -16.84 31.88
C LEU A 959 -11.94 -16.37 32.66
N TYR A 960 -12.46 -17.22 33.56
CA TYR A 960 -13.71 -16.95 34.26
C TYR A 960 -13.53 -16.14 35.55
N PHE A 961 -12.60 -16.56 36.41
CA PHE A 961 -12.35 -15.95 37.73
C PHE A 961 -11.25 -14.88 37.72
N GLY A 962 -10.36 -14.92 36.72
CA GLY A 962 -9.32 -13.92 36.53
C GLY A 962 -9.80 -12.64 35.83
N PRO A 963 -8.91 -11.64 35.68
CA PRO A 963 -9.20 -10.43 34.92
C PRO A 963 -9.48 -10.73 33.44
N CYS A 964 -10.45 -10.01 32.86
CA CYS A 964 -10.81 -10.11 31.44
C CYS A 964 -9.80 -9.34 30.56
N VAL A 965 -8.57 -9.86 30.49
CA VAL A 965 -7.46 -9.28 29.73
C VAL A 965 -7.66 -9.44 28.21
N PRO A 966 -7.12 -8.52 27.38
CA PRO A 966 -7.32 -8.53 25.92
C PRO A 966 -6.78 -9.78 25.23
N TYR A 967 -5.75 -10.42 25.79
CA TYR A 967 -5.13 -11.63 25.22
C TYR A 967 -6.13 -12.79 25.04
N GLN A 968 -7.22 -12.81 25.82
CA GLN A 968 -8.28 -13.83 25.70
C GLN A 968 -8.85 -13.89 24.28
N TYR A 969 -8.95 -12.75 23.59
CA TYR A 969 -9.53 -12.64 22.24
C TYR A 969 -8.57 -13.06 21.12
N ARG A 970 -7.43 -13.68 21.47
CA ARG A 970 -6.46 -14.30 20.56
C ARG A 970 -6.27 -15.80 20.81
N LEU A 971 -7.07 -16.42 21.69
CA LEU A 971 -7.02 -17.86 21.95
C LEU A 971 -7.54 -18.71 20.80
N ASN A 972 -8.52 -18.21 20.04
CA ASN A 972 -9.13 -18.91 18.92
C ASN A 972 -9.61 -17.94 17.83
N GLY A 973 -10.00 -18.52 16.69
CA GLY A 973 -10.50 -17.77 15.54
C GLY A 973 -9.36 -17.19 14.66
N PRO A 974 -9.70 -16.27 13.74
CA PRO A 974 -8.72 -15.65 12.86
C PRO A 974 -7.59 -14.95 13.62
N ASN A 975 -6.36 -15.14 13.13
CA ASN A 975 -5.15 -14.51 13.68
C ASN A 975 -4.96 -14.81 15.19
N ALA A 976 -5.17 -16.06 15.61
CA ALA A 976 -4.87 -16.53 16.95
C ALA A 976 -3.37 -16.37 17.28
N TRP A 977 -3.06 -16.14 18.55
CA TRP A 977 -1.70 -15.87 19.03
C TRP A 977 -1.21 -17.06 19.88
N PRO A 978 -0.17 -17.80 19.46
CA PRO A 978 0.27 -19.03 20.16
C PRO A 978 0.60 -18.81 21.64
N GLU A 979 1.18 -17.67 21.98
CA GLU A 979 1.60 -17.33 23.34
C GLU A 979 0.46 -16.78 24.22
N ALA A 980 -0.76 -16.61 23.68
CA ALA A 980 -1.90 -16.04 24.41
C ALA A 980 -2.21 -16.85 25.68
N ARG A 981 -2.20 -18.18 25.59
CA ARG A 981 -2.47 -19.07 26.73
C ARG A 981 -1.50 -18.80 27.88
N GLN A 982 -0.19 -18.87 27.60
CA GLN A 982 0.83 -18.69 28.62
C GLN A 982 0.81 -17.27 29.19
N THR A 983 0.55 -16.28 28.34
CA THR A 983 0.42 -14.88 28.73
C THR A 983 -0.74 -14.67 29.69
N ILE A 984 -1.89 -15.33 29.49
CA ILE A 984 -3.06 -15.27 30.39
C ILE A 984 -2.74 -15.91 31.75
N LEU A 985 -2.07 -17.07 31.76
CA LEU A 985 -1.73 -17.77 33.00
C LEU A 985 -0.74 -16.99 33.88
N THR A 986 0.09 -16.14 33.28
CA THR A 986 1.14 -15.36 33.96
C THR A 986 0.74 -13.90 34.24
N VAL A 987 -0.53 -13.52 34.02
CA VAL A 987 -1.01 -12.14 34.28
C VAL A 987 -0.73 -11.71 35.71
N LYS A 988 -1.02 -12.58 36.70
CA LYS A 988 -0.79 -12.26 38.11
C LYS A 988 0.68 -11.94 38.38
N GLU A 989 1.60 -12.74 37.85
CA GLU A 989 3.04 -12.52 38.02
C GLU A 989 3.51 -11.19 37.43
N ARG A 990 2.93 -10.75 36.31
CA ARG A 990 3.27 -9.45 35.70
C ARG A 990 2.66 -8.27 36.44
N ILE A 991 1.45 -8.41 37.00
CA ILE A 991 0.85 -7.40 37.88
C ILE A 991 1.71 -7.24 39.15
N ASP A 992 2.17 -8.34 39.71
CA ASP A 992 2.91 -8.35 40.97
C ASP A 992 4.39 -7.92 40.78
N ALA A 993 4.98 -8.15 39.60
CA ALA A 993 6.38 -7.86 39.28
C ALA A 993 6.90 -6.45 39.66
N PRO A 994 6.24 -5.32 39.31
CA PRO A 994 6.74 -3.99 39.65
C PRO A 994 6.75 -3.70 41.15
N PHE A 995 6.06 -4.49 41.98
CA PHE A 995 6.08 -4.36 43.44
C PHE A 995 7.25 -5.11 44.10
N ASN A 996 7.85 -6.08 43.39
CA ASN A 996 8.92 -6.94 43.92
C ASN A 996 10.32 -6.33 43.69
N SER A 997 10.48 -5.03 43.92
CA SER A 997 11.74 -4.31 43.69
C SER A 997 12.77 -4.43 44.83
N ARG A 998 12.42 -5.12 45.92
CA ARG A 998 13.27 -5.30 47.12
C ARG A 998 13.83 -6.73 47.26
N ASN A 999 13.90 -7.49 46.17
CA ASN A 999 14.42 -8.86 46.14
C ASN A 999 15.90 -8.92 45.77
#